data_AF-A0A936ZW80-F1
#
_entry.id   AF-A0A936ZW80-F1
#
_cell.length_a   1.000
_cell.length_b   1.000
_cell.length_c   1.000
_cell.angle_alpha   90.00
_cell.angle_beta   90.00
_cell.angle_gamma   90.00
#
_symmetry.space_group_name_H-M   'P 1'
#
loop_
_entity.id
_entity.type
_entity.pdbx_description
1 polymer ?
#
loop_
_entity_poly.entity_id
_entity_poly.type
_entity_poly.pdbx_seq_one_letter_code
_entity_poly.pdbx_strand_id
1 'polypeptide(L)'
;MNSSLELDSLAGNRGRNGVSTKRSSTRLVGIGIALALVWAAINLPAVFLSGWFPLDLPELFFMGENLEERLAWIISPYNGSGRYFPVYWLYHCLQYPLFGSRTGAYLLTQSLLFLAGTLIASRLTTSLSRSTMAGAVVFGAIYLGTSIGENLTTVGKAEPLSFVLVVCVLMLARIQMLQEALSIRRGLAIAVLFAIAMLTKETSMVLLGFAGVGAALSWMANRIEPTGRKIESETRQYLWFFGWLAAGLALAKLPYLLFPRTDVRKSYTSYEVSWGLIEENLRFYLWQHPDILFFGVLSVGTLLILWQRQLRVAATEAQAQKDLIFVSSLCALGWGYWLALLIWRWPMTYYLLLPSVAFKVCAIYALVQIRRTYGSGLAYRTAVLFTVAMLVYSAAQIYYVTASQIAYSRIYTAALHKVATLPGIDRSRLILDTYPFFAEQIGGTSRLLKTQLGVPLEVRGIGELTDPAVLNKDVMDILGIDPAAVDSNTRSLPNSGDYVLSFTGRLMGLWFLRGVAPFYNDSSLLQAQGWYDMDVVAESEIRFPAWFPHVWHHRPAVEHSSVGYKLYKVKDDKPRFFWKGRFPDGWIGPAASLVVSDRFAAPLSVKFSVPAHTLPVTLAISRNDEPFKTIEVGTPDELVINLAAADSVGDTEWKFNVSRSFVPKEMNINRDKRRLAARIALSPDPARQTTP
;
A
#
# COMPACT_ATOMS: atom_id res chain seq x y z
N MET A 1 65.68 -47.34 10.91
CA MET A 1 66.42 -46.28 11.64
C MET A 1 66.98 -45.31 10.61
N ASN A 2 66.65 -44.02 10.79
CA ASN A 2 67.10 -42.80 10.09
C ASN A 2 66.83 -42.72 8.58
N SER A 3 65.92 -41.90 8.04
CA SER A 3 65.61 -40.46 8.18
C SER A 3 66.69 -39.51 7.63
N SER A 4 66.30 -38.74 6.60
CA SER A 4 66.52 -37.29 6.41
C SER A 4 66.95 -36.89 4.99
N LEU A 5 66.35 -35.77 4.55
CA LEU A 5 66.77 -34.83 3.50
C LEU A 5 66.25 -35.04 2.06
N GLU A 6 65.04 -34.57 1.82
CA GLU A 6 64.71 -33.78 0.60
C GLU A 6 63.51 -32.86 0.92
N LEU A 7 63.81 -31.62 1.33
CA LEU A 7 62.80 -30.60 1.64
C LEU A 7 63.41 -29.20 1.44
N ASP A 8 63.76 -28.87 0.18
CA ASP A 8 64.34 -27.56 -0.19
C ASP A 8 63.79 -27.00 -1.53
N SER A 9 62.46 -26.91 -1.69
CA SER A 9 61.88 -26.21 -2.85
C SER A 9 60.64 -25.34 -2.61
N LEU A 10 60.28 -25.03 -1.36
CA LEU A 10 59.07 -24.22 -1.04
C LEU A 10 59.33 -22.81 -0.47
N ALA A 11 60.52 -22.24 -0.68
CA ALA A 11 60.89 -20.92 -0.14
C ALA A 11 60.91 -19.77 -1.18
N GLY A 12 60.21 -19.89 -2.30
CA GLY A 12 60.36 -18.97 -3.45
C GLY A 12 59.12 -18.20 -3.90
N ASN A 13 58.16 -17.80 -3.05
CA ASN A 13 57.02 -16.99 -3.54
C ASN A 13 56.29 -16.08 -2.52
N ARG A 14 57.01 -15.44 -1.58
CA ARG A 14 56.41 -14.49 -0.59
C ARG A 14 56.59 -12.99 -0.91
N GLY A 15 56.99 -12.63 -2.14
CA GLY A 15 57.41 -11.26 -2.47
C GLY A 15 56.42 -10.32 -3.19
N ARG A 16 55.20 -10.75 -3.58
CA ARG A 16 54.32 -9.98 -4.50
C ARG A 16 52.92 -9.61 -4.01
N ASN A 17 52.67 -9.55 -2.69
CA ASN A 17 51.34 -9.22 -2.14
C ASN A 17 51.16 -7.77 -1.63
N GLY A 18 52.17 -6.90 -1.76
CA GLY A 18 52.13 -5.54 -1.19
C GLY A 18 51.29 -4.49 -1.95
N VAL A 19 50.91 -4.72 -3.21
CA VAL A 19 50.27 -3.69 -4.07
C VAL A 19 48.75 -3.86 -4.21
N SER A 20 48.17 -4.99 -3.76
CA SER A 20 46.75 -5.32 -3.94
C SER A 20 45.81 -4.67 -2.91
N THR A 21 46.31 -4.31 -1.72
CA THR A 21 45.46 -3.86 -0.60
C THR A 21 44.89 -2.45 -0.80
N LYS A 22 45.66 -1.50 -1.35
CA LYS A 22 45.20 -0.11 -1.57
C LYS A 22 44.04 -0.01 -2.57
N ARG A 23 44.06 -0.76 -3.69
CA ARG A 23 42.97 -0.74 -4.69
C ARG A 23 41.63 -1.27 -4.14
N SER A 24 41.68 -2.20 -3.17
CA SER A 24 40.47 -2.76 -2.57
C SER A 24 39.74 -1.76 -1.66
N SER A 25 40.49 -0.93 -0.92
CA SER A 25 39.94 0.05 0.01
C SER A 25 39.20 1.17 -0.71
N THR A 26 39.79 1.76 -1.76
CA THR A 26 39.15 2.84 -2.55
C THR A 26 37.83 2.38 -3.18
N ARG A 27 37.76 1.13 -3.66
CA ARG A 27 36.54 0.58 -4.26
C ARG A 27 35.42 0.40 -3.23
N LEU A 28 35.74 -0.04 -2.01
CA LEU A 28 34.76 -0.21 -0.94
C LEU A 28 34.21 1.14 -0.45
N VAL A 29 35.08 2.16 -0.34
CA VAL A 29 34.66 3.53 -0.03
C VAL A 29 33.73 4.07 -1.12
N GLY A 30 34.09 3.92 -2.39
CA GLY A 30 33.25 4.36 -3.51
C GLY A 30 31.87 3.69 -3.52
N ILE A 31 31.80 2.38 -3.23
CA ILE A 31 30.52 1.68 -3.06
C ILE A 31 29.74 2.28 -1.89
N GLY A 32 30.37 2.47 -0.73
CA GLY A 32 29.71 3.04 0.45
C GLY A 32 29.10 4.41 0.18
N ILE A 33 29.83 5.30 -0.51
CA ILE A 33 29.33 6.61 -0.92
C ILE A 33 28.14 6.47 -1.87
N ALA A 34 28.23 5.61 -2.89
CA ALA A 34 27.14 5.40 -3.83
C ALA A 34 25.86 4.87 -3.13
N LEU A 35 25.99 3.93 -2.20
CA LEU A 35 24.86 3.41 -1.43
C LEU A 35 24.24 4.49 -0.52
N ALA A 36 25.06 5.33 0.11
CA ALA A 36 24.59 6.46 0.91
C ALA A 36 23.84 7.50 0.06
N LEU A 37 24.33 7.80 -1.15
CA LEU A 37 23.66 8.70 -2.09
C LEU A 37 22.32 8.13 -2.56
N VAL A 38 22.24 6.83 -2.87
CA VAL A 38 20.99 6.15 -3.23
C VAL A 38 19.98 6.26 -2.08
N TRP A 39 20.40 5.94 -0.86
CA TRP A 39 19.56 6.10 0.33
C TRP A 39 19.06 7.55 0.48
N ALA A 40 19.98 8.52 0.40
CA ALA A 40 19.66 9.92 0.58
C ALA A 40 18.67 10.42 -0.49
N ALA A 41 18.89 10.09 -1.76
CA ALA A 41 18.05 10.51 -2.88
C ALA A 41 16.61 9.99 -2.77
N ILE A 42 16.41 8.80 -2.21
CA ILE A 42 15.08 8.19 -2.07
C ILE A 42 14.36 8.70 -0.82
N ASN A 43 15.06 8.81 0.31
CA ASN A 43 14.42 9.02 1.61
C ASN A 43 14.36 10.49 2.02
N LEU A 44 15.42 11.27 1.77
CA LEU A 44 15.49 12.65 2.26
C LEU A 44 14.38 13.55 1.69
N PRO A 45 13.95 13.44 0.42
CA PRO A 45 12.80 14.21 -0.05
C PRO A 45 11.54 13.94 0.78
N ALA A 46 11.24 12.68 1.10
CA ALA A 46 10.09 12.34 1.94
C ALA A 46 10.24 12.88 3.38
N VAL A 47 11.45 12.80 3.95
CA VAL A 47 11.76 13.31 5.30
C VAL A 47 11.59 14.82 5.41
N PHE A 48 12.11 15.59 4.45
CA PHE A 48 12.12 17.05 4.55
C PHE A 48 10.89 17.73 3.98
N LEU A 49 10.20 17.10 3.03
CA LEU A 49 9.11 17.74 2.30
C LEU A 49 7.72 17.24 2.70
N SER A 50 7.58 16.07 3.33
CA SER A 50 6.25 15.55 3.69
C SER A 50 5.60 16.35 4.81
N GLY A 51 4.29 16.61 4.65
CA GLY A 51 3.42 17.16 5.68
C GLY A 51 2.66 16.07 6.43
N TRP A 52 1.52 16.43 7.00
CA TRP A 52 0.54 15.53 7.60
C TRP A 52 -0.21 14.70 6.56
N PHE A 53 -0.66 13.53 7.00
CA PHE A 53 -1.59 12.67 6.28
C PHE A 53 -2.89 12.56 7.06
N PRO A 54 -4.06 12.42 6.41
CA PRO A 54 -5.34 12.23 7.10
C PRO A 54 -5.50 10.84 7.70
N LEU A 55 -4.62 9.89 7.34
CA LEU A 55 -4.70 8.49 7.69
C LEU A 55 -3.53 8.08 8.55
N ASP A 56 -3.79 7.21 9.54
CA ASP A 56 -2.89 6.68 10.56
C ASP A 56 -2.29 7.76 11.50
N LEU A 57 -1.69 8.81 10.92
CA LEU A 57 -0.98 9.88 11.62
C LEU A 57 -1.79 10.58 12.73
N PRO A 58 -3.06 10.98 12.53
CA PRO A 58 -3.83 11.65 13.58
C PRO A 58 -4.07 10.76 14.81
N GLU A 59 -4.20 9.44 14.61
CA GLU A 59 -4.33 8.47 15.69
C GLU A 59 -2.98 8.29 16.40
N LEU A 60 -1.87 8.21 15.67
CA LEU A 60 -0.54 8.12 16.26
C LEU A 60 -0.19 9.33 17.13
N PHE A 61 -0.50 10.54 16.67
CA PHE A 61 -0.27 11.76 17.45
C PHE A 61 -1.14 11.80 18.70
N PHE A 62 -2.43 11.46 18.57
CA PHE A 62 -3.34 11.40 19.71
C PHE A 62 -2.89 10.37 20.75
N MET A 63 -2.52 9.17 20.31
CA MET A 63 -2.06 8.11 21.19
C MET A 63 -0.70 8.44 21.83
N GLY A 64 0.17 9.14 21.12
CA GLY A 64 1.46 9.60 21.63
C GLY A 64 1.34 10.74 22.65
N GLU A 65 0.45 11.70 22.39
CA GLU A 65 0.13 12.81 23.30
C GLU A 65 -0.48 12.31 24.61
N ASN A 66 -1.28 11.26 24.55
CA ASN A 66 -2.01 10.69 25.70
C ASN A 66 -1.42 9.34 26.13
N LEU A 67 -0.10 9.14 25.97
CA LEU A 67 0.53 7.83 26.16
C LEU A 67 0.26 7.21 27.53
N GLU A 68 0.29 7.99 28.62
CA GLU A 68 0.05 7.49 29.98
C GLU A 68 -1.37 6.91 30.12
N GLU A 69 -2.39 7.64 29.68
CA GLU A 69 -3.79 7.21 29.70
C GLU A 69 -4.06 6.05 28.74
N ARG A 70 -3.32 6.00 27.63
CA ARG A 70 -3.49 5.02 26.56
C ARG A 70 -2.63 3.77 26.73
N LEU A 71 -1.72 3.74 27.70
CA LEU A 71 -0.83 2.59 27.90
C LEU A 71 -1.63 1.31 28.16
N ALA A 72 -2.68 1.38 29.00
CA ALA A 72 -3.57 0.26 29.28
C ALA A 72 -4.27 -0.27 28.01
N TRP A 73 -4.66 0.64 27.11
CA TRP A 73 -5.23 0.28 25.82
C TRP A 73 -4.19 -0.39 24.90
N ILE A 74 -2.96 0.13 24.87
CA ILE A 74 -1.87 -0.39 24.02
C ILE A 74 -1.47 -1.82 24.43
N ILE A 75 -1.30 -2.07 25.73
CA ILE A 75 -0.87 -3.38 26.23
C ILE A 75 -1.99 -4.41 26.28
N SER A 76 -3.25 -3.98 26.10
CA SER A 76 -4.41 -4.86 26.14
C SER A 76 -4.60 -5.64 24.82
N PRO A 77 -4.65 -6.98 24.85
CA PRO A 77 -5.03 -7.79 23.69
C PRO A 77 -6.49 -7.64 23.24
N TYR A 78 -7.32 -6.91 24.00
CA TYR A 78 -8.74 -6.70 23.73
C TYR A 78 -9.09 -5.21 23.62
N ASN A 79 -8.20 -4.43 23.03
CA ASN A 79 -8.32 -2.99 22.88
C ASN A 79 -9.35 -2.53 21.81
N GLY A 80 -10.10 -3.47 21.23
CA GLY A 80 -11.14 -3.17 20.24
C GLY A 80 -10.63 -2.88 18.82
N SER A 81 -9.30 -2.75 18.61
CA SER A 81 -8.73 -2.55 17.26
C SER A 81 -8.78 -3.81 16.38
N GLY A 82 -9.19 -4.94 16.94
CA GLY A 82 -9.19 -6.25 16.28
C GLY A 82 -7.79 -6.85 16.08
N ARG A 83 -6.72 -6.15 16.52
CA ARG A 83 -5.32 -6.56 16.35
C ARG A 83 -4.51 -6.24 17.59
N TYR A 84 -3.65 -7.16 18.02
CA TYR A 84 -2.77 -6.93 19.17
C TYR A 84 -1.35 -6.64 18.74
N PHE A 85 -1.04 -5.35 18.55
CA PHE A 85 0.29 -4.86 18.14
C PHE A 85 0.89 -3.86 19.14
N PRO A 86 1.14 -4.25 20.40
CA PRO A 86 1.60 -3.33 21.44
C PRO A 86 2.95 -2.69 21.08
N VAL A 87 3.86 -3.44 20.44
CA VAL A 87 5.18 -2.92 20.06
C VAL A 87 5.07 -1.87 18.96
N TYR A 88 4.18 -2.08 17.98
CA TYR A 88 3.92 -1.09 16.91
C TYR A 88 3.41 0.23 17.51
N TRP A 89 2.40 0.16 18.38
CA TRP A 89 1.83 1.34 19.01
C TRP A 89 2.85 2.05 19.90
N LEU A 90 3.56 1.32 20.77
CA LEU A 90 4.62 1.89 21.61
C LEU A 90 5.71 2.56 20.77
N TYR A 91 6.16 1.94 19.68
CA TYR A 91 7.16 2.50 18.78
C TYR A 91 6.76 3.88 18.24
N HIS A 92 5.50 4.05 17.83
CA HIS A 92 5.03 5.34 17.32
C HIS A 92 4.69 6.34 18.43
N CYS A 93 4.10 5.90 19.55
CA CYS A 93 3.76 6.79 20.65
C CYS A 93 5.00 7.38 21.31
N LEU A 94 6.07 6.59 21.49
CA LEU A 94 7.34 7.06 22.09
C LEU A 94 8.07 8.11 21.24
N GLN A 95 7.73 8.23 19.96
CA GLN A 95 8.27 9.29 19.10
C GLN A 95 7.62 10.65 19.35
N TYR A 96 6.39 10.69 19.87
CA TYR A 96 5.66 11.95 20.07
C TYR A 96 6.30 12.86 21.13
N PRO A 97 6.71 12.36 22.32
CA PRO A 97 7.44 13.19 23.28
C PRO A 97 8.76 13.76 22.74
N LEU A 98 9.39 13.10 21.77
CA LEU A 98 10.68 13.52 21.20
C LEU A 98 10.51 14.53 20.05
N PHE A 99 9.47 14.37 19.23
CA PHE A 99 9.35 15.06 17.96
C PHE A 99 8.06 15.87 17.79
N GLY A 100 7.09 15.73 18.70
CA GLY A 100 5.73 16.26 18.56
C GLY A 100 5.07 15.76 17.28
N SER A 101 4.36 16.64 16.57
CA SER A 101 3.68 16.33 15.29
C SER A 101 4.53 16.51 14.03
N ARG A 102 5.86 16.55 14.17
CA ARG A 102 6.80 16.71 13.04
C ARG A 102 6.92 15.42 12.24
N THR A 103 6.09 15.27 11.22
CA THR A 103 6.03 14.06 10.36
C THR A 103 7.38 13.65 9.78
N GLY A 104 8.20 14.62 9.36
CA GLY A 104 9.55 14.35 8.86
C GLY A 104 10.45 13.58 9.82
N ALA A 105 10.34 13.80 11.13
CA ALA A 105 11.14 13.09 12.14
C ALA A 105 10.72 11.62 12.28
N TYR A 106 9.42 11.33 12.14
CA TYR A 106 8.91 9.96 12.13
C TYR A 106 9.42 9.21 10.88
N LEU A 107 9.32 9.86 9.71
CA LEU A 107 9.85 9.31 8.46
C LEU A 107 11.37 9.10 8.51
N LEU A 108 12.12 9.99 9.18
CA LEU A 108 13.55 9.82 9.39
C LEU A 108 13.85 8.58 10.25
N THR A 109 13.15 8.43 11.38
CA THR A 109 13.30 7.27 12.27
C THR A 109 13.01 5.97 11.52
N GLN A 110 11.91 5.94 10.76
CA GLN A 110 11.54 4.81 9.90
C GLN A 110 12.59 4.52 8.82
N SER A 111 13.13 5.57 8.17
CA SER A 111 14.17 5.46 7.14
C SER A 111 15.49 4.94 7.69
N LEU A 112 15.85 5.31 8.93
CA LEU A 112 17.04 4.82 9.62
C LEU A 112 16.89 3.35 10.05
N LEU A 113 15.72 2.96 10.55
CA LEU A 113 15.41 1.56 10.82
C LEU A 113 15.50 0.74 9.53
N PHE A 114 14.87 1.22 8.45
CA PHE A 114 14.90 0.54 7.17
C PHE A 114 16.33 0.42 6.60
N LEU A 115 17.16 1.45 6.77
CA LEU A 115 18.58 1.41 6.43
C LEU A 115 19.32 0.32 7.22
N ALA A 116 19.09 0.23 8.53
CA ALA A 116 19.69 -0.81 9.37
C ALA A 116 19.29 -2.22 8.88
N GLY A 117 18.01 -2.45 8.60
CA GLY A 117 17.52 -3.72 8.04
C GLY A 117 18.16 -4.05 6.69
N THR A 118 18.28 -3.05 5.81
CA THR A 118 18.90 -3.22 4.49
C THR A 118 20.39 -3.53 4.59
N LEU A 119 21.12 -2.90 5.52
CA LEU A 119 22.53 -3.20 5.79
C LEU A 119 22.70 -4.64 6.31
N ILE A 120 21.81 -5.10 7.19
CA ILE A 120 21.83 -6.48 7.70
C ILE A 120 21.53 -7.47 6.57
N ALA A 121 20.53 -7.21 5.70
CA ALA A 121 20.22 -8.04 4.54
C ALA A 121 21.38 -8.08 3.52
N SER A 122 22.04 -6.95 3.30
CA SER A 122 23.25 -6.83 2.47
C SER A 122 24.41 -7.65 3.04
N ARG A 123 24.61 -7.61 4.36
CA ARG A 123 25.61 -8.42 5.07
C ARG A 123 25.27 -9.90 5.03
N LEU A 124 24.01 -10.28 5.20
CA LEU A 124 23.52 -11.64 5.06
C LEU A 124 23.81 -12.18 3.65
N THR A 125 23.48 -11.39 2.62
CA THR A 125 23.79 -11.73 1.21
C THR A 125 25.29 -11.87 0.98
N THR A 126 26.10 -10.98 1.56
CA THR A 126 27.56 -11.07 1.48
C THR A 126 28.09 -12.35 2.13
N SER A 127 27.52 -12.76 3.26
CA SER A 127 27.86 -14.01 3.96
C SER A 127 27.49 -15.26 3.16
N LEU A 128 26.33 -15.25 2.49
CA LEU A 128 25.86 -16.36 1.65
C LEU A 128 26.65 -16.45 0.34
N SER A 129 26.77 -15.33 -0.37
CA SER A 129 27.42 -15.29 -1.68
C SER A 129 28.95 -15.19 -1.62
N ARG A 130 29.53 -14.92 -0.44
CA ARG A 130 30.97 -14.59 -0.29
C ARG A 130 31.40 -13.48 -1.25
N SER A 131 30.56 -12.46 -1.43
CA SER A 131 30.77 -11.36 -2.38
C SER A 131 30.21 -10.06 -1.85
N THR A 132 31.09 -9.10 -1.53
CA THR A 132 30.68 -7.75 -1.09
C THR A 132 29.88 -7.03 -2.17
N MET A 133 30.21 -7.27 -3.44
CA MET A 133 29.46 -6.70 -4.56
C MET A 133 28.02 -7.21 -4.59
N ALA A 134 27.78 -8.48 -4.25
CA ALA A 134 26.42 -9.03 -4.18
C ALA A 134 25.61 -8.34 -3.08
N GLY A 135 26.21 -8.11 -1.91
CA GLY A 135 25.60 -7.32 -0.85
C GLY A 135 25.27 -5.89 -1.30
N ALA A 136 26.19 -5.23 -2.01
CA ALA A 136 25.94 -3.87 -2.53
C ALA A 136 24.80 -3.85 -3.56
N VAL A 137 24.74 -4.85 -4.44
CA VAL A 137 23.65 -4.97 -5.44
C VAL A 137 22.31 -5.26 -4.75
N VAL A 138 22.26 -6.10 -3.70
CA VAL A 138 21.05 -6.30 -2.90
C VAL A 138 20.60 -5.00 -2.24
N PHE A 139 21.53 -4.22 -1.66
CA PHE A 139 21.20 -2.92 -1.08
C PHE A 139 20.50 -2.02 -2.11
N GLY A 140 21.11 -1.86 -3.29
CA GLY A 140 20.54 -1.06 -4.37
C GLY A 140 19.19 -1.60 -4.84
N ALA A 141 19.05 -2.92 -5.01
CA ALA A 141 17.80 -3.54 -5.45
C ALA A 141 16.65 -3.42 -4.43
N ILE A 142 16.96 -3.38 -3.13
CA ILE A 142 15.95 -3.13 -2.09
C ILE A 142 15.44 -1.69 -2.19
N TYR A 143 16.34 -0.70 -2.28
CA TYR A 143 15.97 0.71 -2.44
C TYR A 143 15.40 1.07 -3.81
N LEU A 144 15.61 0.24 -4.82
CA LEU A 144 14.95 0.37 -6.12
C LEU A 144 13.80 -0.63 -6.26
N GLY A 145 13.19 -1.06 -5.14
CA GLY A 145 12.06 -1.98 -5.13
C GLY A 145 10.72 -1.29 -5.01
N THR A 146 9.73 -1.69 -5.80
CA THR A 146 8.38 -1.06 -5.78
C THR A 146 7.71 -1.14 -4.40
N SER A 147 8.02 -2.16 -3.61
CA SER A 147 7.52 -2.37 -2.25
C SER A 147 7.92 -1.29 -1.25
N ILE A 148 8.93 -0.45 -1.53
CA ILE A 148 9.35 0.58 -0.56
C ILE A 148 8.53 1.86 -0.64
N GLY A 149 7.84 2.12 -1.76
CA GLY A 149 7.18 3.40 -2.03
C GLY A 149 6.31 3.83 -0.87
N GLU A 150 5.24 3.09 -0.59
CA GLU A 150 4.36 3.38 0.55
C GLU A 150 5.06 3.20 1.91
N ASN A 151 5.93 2.20 2.04
CA ASN A 151 6.61 1.84 3.29
C ASN A 151 7.63 2.86 3.79
N LEU A 152 8.08 3.81 2.96
CA LEU A 152 9.06 4.84 3.35
C LEU A 152 8.52 6.26 3.20
N THR A 153 7.38 6.44 2.54
CA THR A 153 6.79 7.76 2.31
C THR A 153 5.53 8.00 3.13
N THR A 154 5.07 7.00 3.89
CA THR A 154 3.92 7.14 4.81
C THR A 154 4.31 6.69 6.21
N VAL A 155 3.75 7.35 7.22
CA VAL A 155 3.92 7.01 8.64
C VAL A 155 2.80 6.04 9.05
N GLY A 156 3.07 5.17 10.02
CA GLY A 156 2.08 4.21 10.53
C GLY A 156 2.13 2.85 9.84
N LYS A 157 3.25 2.54 9.16
CA LYS A 157 3.50 1.20 8.63
C LYS A 157 4.36 0.41 9.61
N ALA A 158 3.90 -0.79 9.94
CA ALA A 158 4.61 -1.70 10.84
C ALA A 158 5.74 -2.45 10.11
N GLU A 159 5.65 -2.52 8.78
CA GLU A 159 6.47 -3.35 7.91
C GLU A 159 7.96 -2.99 7.95
N PRO A 160 8.39 -1.71 8.00
CA PRO A 160 9.82 -1.37 8.17
C PRO A 160 10.41 -1.90 9.48
N LEU A 161 9.66 -1.81 10.60
CA LEU A 161 10.12 -2.32 11.90
C LEU A 161 10.16 -3.85 11.89
N SER A 162 9.10 -4.52 11.40
CA SER A 162 9.07 -5.97 11.22
C SER A 162 10.18 -6.46 10.31
N PHE A 163 10.51 -5.73 9.24
CA PHE A 163 11.59 -6.07 8.34
C PHE A 163 12.94 -6.16 9.07
N VAL A 164 13.30 -5.15 9.86
CA VAL A 164 14.56 -5.14 10.64
C VAL A 164 14.60 -6.33 11.60
N LEU A 165 13.51 -6.58 12.33
CA LEU A 165 13.45 -7.68 13.29
C LEU A 165 13.57 -9.05 12.60
N VAL A 166 12.88 -9.25 11.47
CA VAL A 166 12.95 -10.48 10.67
C VAL A 166 14.37 -10.71 10.15
N VAL A 167 15.04 -9.71 9.60
CA VAL A 167 16.42 -9.91 9.10
C VAL A 167 17.43 -10.11 10.22
N CYS A 168 17.24 -9.51 11.40
CA CYS A 168 18.03 -9.82 12.59
C CYS A 168 17.90 -11.30 12.96
N VAL A 169 16.67 -11.83 13.00
CA VAL A 169 16.41 -13.25 13.28
C VAL A 169 17.06 -14.14 12.21
N LEU A 170 16.94 -13.81 10.93
CA LEU A 170 17.59 -14.56 9.84
C LEU A 170 19.12 -14.52 9.92
N MET A 171 19.70 -13.40 10.34
CA MET A 171 21.14 -13.27 10.54
C MET A 171 21.63 -14.12 11.72
N LEU A 172 20.89 -14.17 12.82
CA LEU A 172 21.18 -15.07 13.94
C LEU A 172 21.06 -16.54 13.53
N ALA A 173 20.03 -16.89 12.76
CA ALA A 173 19.87 -18.24 12.19
C ALA A 173 21.06 -18.60 11.28
N ARG A 174 21.53 -17.67 10.46
CA ARG A 174 22.73 -17.85 9.63
C ARG A 174 23.98 -18.11 10.48
N ILE A 175 24.20 -17.29 11.51
CA ILE A 175 25.35 -17.47 12.43
C ILE A 175 25.26 -18.83 13.14
N GLN A 176 24.06 -19.23 13.55
CA GLN A 176 23.82 -20.56 14.11
C GLN A 176 24.19 -21.66 13.10
N MET A 177 23.79 -21.57 11.84
CA MET A 177 24.10 -22.64 10.87
C MET A 177 25.59 -22.76 10.52
N LEU A 178 26.32 -21.65 10.70
CA LEU A 178 27.77 -21.62 10.59
C LEU A 178 28.48 -22.19 11.83
N GLN A 179 27.82 -22.25 12.99
CA GLN A 179 28.40 -22.69 14.26
C GLN A 179 27.68 -23.94 14.78
N GLU A 180 28.38 -25.06 14.89
CA GLU A 180 27.74 -26.37 15.15
C GLU A 180 26.90 -26.43 16.45
N ALA A 181 27.21 -25.59 17.45
CA ALA A 181 26.46 -25.49 18.70
C ALA A 181 25.69 -24.16 18.82
N LEU A 182 24.38 -24.26 19.09
CA LEU A 182 23.58 -23.11 19.47
C LEU A 182 23.74 -22.82 20.96
N SER A 183 24.28 -21.66 21.30
CA SER A 183 24.23 -21.21 22.69
C SER A 183 22.79 -20.86 23.08
N ILE A 184 22.38 -21.25 24.29
CA ILE A 184 21.05 -20.91 24.85
C ILE A 184 20.77 -19.41 24.75
N ARG A 185 21.80 -18.57 24.96
CA ARG A 185 21.71 -17.11 24.83
C ARG A 185 21.22 -16.66 23.45
N ARG A 186 21.70 -17.28 22.36
CA ARG A 186 21.25 -16.95 21.01
C ARG A 186 19.84 -17.46 20.74
N GLY A 187 19.52 -18.65 21.23
CA GLY A 187 18.17 -19.18 21.16
C GLY A 187 17.14 -18.26 21.82
N LEU A 188 17.46 -17.79 23.03
CA LEU A 188 16.64 -16.81 23.74
C LEU A 188 16.53 -15.48 22.97
N ALA A 189 17.64 -14.99 22.40
CA ALA A 189 17.61 -13.78 21.58
C ALA A 189 16.71 -13.94 20.35
N ILE A 190 16.74 -15.09 19.68
CA ILE A 190 15.84 -15.42 18.56
C ILE A 190 14.39 -15.41 19.03
N ALA A 191 14.07 -16.08 20.14
CA ALA A 191 12.72 -16.14 20.69
C ALA A 191 12.18 -14.75 21.05
N VAL A 192 12.99 -13.92 21.71
CA VAL A 192 12.61 -12.54 22.09
C VAL A 192 12.42 -11.66 20.86
N LEU A 193 13.39 -11.64 19.92
CA LEU A 193 13.26 -10.84 18.70
C LEU A 193 12.06 -11.26 17.86
N PHE A 194 11.80 -12.56 17.77
CA PHE A 194 10.63 -13.08 17.08
C PHE A 194 9.31 -12.70 17.78
N ALA A 195 9.27 -12.77 19.11
CA ALA A 195 8.11 -12.31 19.88
C ALA A 195 7.84 -10.81 19.63
N ILE A 196 8.88 -9.98 19.67
CA ILE A 196 8.78 -8.55 19.35
C ILE A 196 8.28 -8.36 17.90
N ALA A 197 8.81 -9.10 16.94
CA ALA A 197 8.37 -9.04 15.54
C ALA A 197 6.89 -9.38 15.38
N MET A 198 6.40 -10.41 16.09
CA MET A 198 4.99 -10.80 16.13
C MET A 198 4.10 -9.74 16.78
N LEU A 199 4.57 -9.10 17.84
CA LEU A 199 3.90 -8.00 18.54
C LEU A 199 3.98 -6.66 17.77
N THR A 200 4.81 -6.57 16.75
CA THR A 200 4.78 -5.49 15.75
C THR A 200 3.82 -5.83 14.61
N LYS A 201 3.90 -7.06 14.08
CA LYS A 201 3.09 -7.54 12.96
C LYS A 201 2.97 -9.06 12.98
N GLU A 202 1.74 -9.54 12.89
CA GLU A 202 1.36 -10.96 12.84
C GLU A 202 2.00 -11.70 11.66
N THR A 203 2.24 -11.01 10.55
CA THR A 203 2.83 -11.62 9.36
C THR A 203 4.28 -12.05 9.55
N SER A 204 4.93 -11.67 10.66
CA SER A 204 6.26 -12.17 11.01
C SER A 204 6.27 -13.70 11.19
N MET A 205 5.11 -14.33 11.41
CA MET A 205 4.95 -15.78 11.59
C MET A 205 5.49 -16.62 10.43
N VAL A 206 5.69 -16.02 9.26
CA VAL A 206 6.30 -16.70 8.10
C VAL A 206 7.69 -17.29 8.39
N LEU A 207 8.39 -16.81 9.42
CA LEU A 207 9.66 -17.39 9.88
C LEU A 207 9.53 -18.85 10.35
N LEU A 208 8.38 -19.25 10.87
CA LEU A 208 8.10 -20.66 11.19
C LEU A 208 8.10 -21.52 9.93
N GLY A 209 7.51 -21.01 8.85
CA GLY A 209 7.52 -21.66 7.53
C GLY A 209 8.95 -21.78 6.98
N PHE A 210 9.76 -20.72 7.08
CA PHE A 210 11.19 -20.78 6.73
C PHE A 210 11.92 -21.89 7.49
N ALA A 211 11.73 -21.97 8.82
CA ALA A 211 12.39 -22.97 9.65
C ALA A 211 11.95 -24.40 9.30
N GLY A 212 10.64 -24.61 9.07
CA GLY A 212 10.08 -25.91 8.68
C GLY A 212 10.56 -26.37 7.31
N VAL A 213 10.56 -25.48 6.31
CA VAL A 213 11.08 -25.79 4.96
C VAL A 213 12.57 -26.11 5.01
N GLY A 214 13.35 -25.36 5.78
CA GLY A 214 14.77 -25.65 5.94
C GLY A 214 15.04 -27.01 6.59
N ALA A 215 14.28 -27.37 7.63
CA ALA A 215 14.37 -28.71 8.22
C ALA A 215 14.06 -29.82 7.20
N ALA A 216 13.00 -29.63 6.40
CA ALA A 216 12.59 -30.59 5.36
C ALA A 216 13.64 -30.70 4.25
N LEU A 217 14.16 -29.59 3.73
CA LEU A 217 15.18 -29.57 2.68
C LEU A 217 16.51 -30.16 3.16
N SER A 218 16.95 -29.84 4.39
CA SER A 218 18.11 -30.50 5.00
C SER A 218 17.88 -32.00 5.12
N TRP A 219 16.72 -32.45 5.58
CA TRP A 219 16.42 -33.88 5.70
C TRP A 219 16.41 -34.59 4.33
N MET A 220 15.84 -33.96 3.30
CA MET A 220 15.82 -34.50 1.93
C MET A 220 17.23 -34.59 1.35
N ALA A 221 18.05 -33.54 1.52
CA ALA A 221 19.44 -33.55 1.07
C ALA A 221 20.24 -34.70 1.72
N ASN A 222 19.98 -35.00 3.00
CA ASN A 222 20.62 -36.11 3.72
C ASN A 222 20.32 -37.48 3.12
N ARG A 223 19.10 -37.67 2.58
CA ARG A 223 18.70 -38.96 2.00
C ARG A 223 19.37 -39.23 0.65
N ILE A 224 19.81 -38.18 -0.03
CA ILE A 224 20.36 -38.26 -1.38
C ILE A 224 21.88 -38.46 -1.34
N GLU A 225 22.58 -37.99 -0.31
CA GLU A 225 24.05 -38.04 -0.19
C GLU A 225 24.48 -39.05 0.90
N PRO A 226 24.89 -40.30 0.56
CA PRO A 226 25.08 -41.38 1.52
C PRO A 226 26.32 -41.26 2.43
N THR A 227 27.06 -40.16 2.36
CA THR A 227 28.34 -39.95 3.07
C THR A 227 28.16 -39.52 4.53
N GLY A 228 27.23 -40.17 5.23
CA GLY A 228 27.38 -40.72 6.58
C GLY A 228 27.63 -39.87 7.83
N ARG A 229 28.21 -38.66 7.85
CA ARG A 229 28.67 -38.11 9.16
C ARG A 229 28.55 -36.61 9.48
N LYS A 230 28.02 -35.72 8.63
CA LYS A 230 27.93 -34.28 8.97
C LYS A 230 26.55 -33.62 8.89
N ILE A 231 25.54 -34.27 8.32
CA ILE A 231 24.33 -33.55 7.84
C ILE A 231 23.06 -33.77 8.71
N GLU A 232 23.00 -34.78 9.59
CA GLU A 232 21.98 -34.85 10.67
C GLU A 232 22.02 -33.61 11.58
N SER A 233 23.20 -32.98 11.68
CA SER A 233 23.39 -31.75 12.46
C SER A 233 22.55 -30.58 11.93
N GLU A 234 22.31 -30.50 10.61
CA GLU A 234 21.64 -29.36 9.97
C GLU A 234 20.12 -29.41 10.16
N THR A 235 19.50 -30.56 9.92
CA THR A 235 18.07 -30.77 10.22
C THR A 235 17.80 -30.46 11.69
N ARG A 236 18.67 -30.93 12.59
CA ARG A 236 18.56 -30.63 14.02
C ARG A 236 18.69 -29.13 14.32
N GLN A 237 19.58 -28.42 13.64
CA GLN A 237 19.71 -26.96 13.79
C GLN A 237 18.44 -26.21 13.37
N TYR A 238 17.82 -26.58 12.24
CA TYR A 238 16.54 -26.00 11.82
C TYR A 238 15.39 -26.34 12.78
N LEU A 239 15.34 -27.56 13.32
CA LEU A 239 14.35 -27.94 14.33
C LEU A 239 14.54 -27.16 15.64
N TRP A 240 15.78 -26.96 16.09
CA TRP A 240 16.06 -26.09 17.24
C TRP A 240 15.66 -24.65 16.97
N PHE A 241 15.97 -24.13 15.78
CA PHE A 241 15.56 -22.80 15.36
C PHE A 241 14.03 -22.67 15.37
N PHE A 242 13.31 -23.65 14.81
CA PHE A 242 11.85 -23.73 14.88
C PHE A 242 11.35 -23.74 16.33
N GLY A 243 11.97 -24.51 17.22
CA GLY A 243 11.64 -24.54 18.65
C GLY A 243 11.76 -23.17 19.33
N TRP A 244 12.81 -22.40 19.03
CA TRP A 244 12.96 -21.03 19.55
C TRP A 244 11.92 -20.06 18.98
N LEU A 245 11.57 -20.20 17.71
CA LEU A 245 10.47 -19.43 17.13
C LEU A 245 9.13 -19.80 17.79
N ALA A 246 8.86 -21.09 18.03
CA ALA A 246 7.66 -21.53 18.73
C ALA A 246 7.60 -20.97 20.16
N ALA A 247 8.73 -20.93 20.87
CA ALA A 247 8.83 -20.28 22.18
C ALA A 247 8.53 -18.77 22.11
N GLY A 248 9.06 -18.08 21.08
CA GLY A 248 8.73 -16.67 20.83
C GLY A 248 7.26 -16.43 20.48
N LEU A 249 6.63 -17.33 19.72
CA LEU A 249 5.19 -17.30 19.46
C LEU A 249 4.38 -17.44 20.75
N ALA A 250 4.74 -18.41 21.60
CA ALA A 250 4.10 -18.61 22.89
C ALA A 250 4.24 -17.35 23.76
N LEU A 251 5.42 -16.74 23.78
CA LEU A 251 5.67 -15.49 24.50
C LEU A 251 4.79 -14.34 23.97
N ALA A 252 4.69 -14.17 22.65
CA ALA A 252 3.84 -13.13 22.04
C ALA A 252 2.34 -13.36 22.27
N LYS A 253 1.91 -14.61 22.48
CA LYS A 253 0.51 -14.98 22.74
C LYS A 253 0.16 -15.11 24.22
N LEU A 254 1.15 -15.07 25.11
CA LEU A 254 0.95 -15.14 26.56
C LEU A 254 -0.12 -14.17 27.08
N PRO A 255 -0.22 -12.90 26.63
CA PRO A 255 -1.27 -11.99 27.11
C PRO A 255 -2.70 -12.49 26.84
N TYR A 256 -2.94 -13.18 25.73
CA TYR A 256 -4.26 -13.77 25.45
C TYR A 256 -4.59 -14.93 26.40
N LEU A 257 -3.58 -15.69 26.81
CA LEU A 257 -3.73 -16.81 27.75
C LEU A 257 -3.95 -16.32 29.18
N LEU A 258 -3.28 -15.23 29.57
CA LEU A 258 -3.38 -14.66 30.91
C LEU A 258 -4.68 -13.87 31.13
N PHE A 259 -5.26 -13.31 30.06
CA PHE A 259 -6.46 -12.48 30.14
C PHE A 259 -7.56 -12.97 29.18
N PRO A 260 -8.14 -14.17 29.34
CA PRO A 260 -9.16 -14.66 28.39
C PRO A 260 -10.43 -13.79 28.41
N ARG A 261 -11.05 -13.57 27.23
CA ARG A 261 -12.40 -12.97 27.10
C ARG A 261 -13.30 -13.81 26.19
N THR A 262 -14.57 -13.92 26.56
CA THR A 262 -15.61 -14.67 25.83
C THR A 262 -16.15 -13.92 24.62
N ASP A 263 -16.08 -12.59 24.63
CA ASP A 263 -16.76 -11.74 23.65
C ASP A 263 -15.77 -11.14 22.66
N VAL A 264 -15.19 -11.98 21.80
CA VAL A 264 -14.32 -11.52 20.73
C VAL A 264 -15.19 -11.18 19.51
N ARG A 265 -15.43 -9.88 19.26
CA ARG A 265 -16.05 -9.43 18.00
C ARG A 265 -15.29 -10.05 16.82
N LYS A 266 -16.01 -10.56 15.82
CA LYS A 266 -15.42 -11.13 14.58
C LYS A 266 -14.34 -10.18 14.04
N SER A 267 -13.13 -10.69 13.84
CA SER A 267 -11.96 -9.90 13.50
C SER A 267 -12.07 -9.27 12.11
N TYR A 268 -11.57 -8.04 11.96
CA TYR A 268 -11.35 -7.33 10.69
C TYR A 268 -10.60 -8.18 9.63
N THR A 269 -9.86 -9.21 10.05
CA THR A 269 -9.25 -10.22 9.17
C THR A 269 -10.25 -11.32 8.84
N SER A 270 -11.15 -11.08 7.88
CA SER A 270 -11.86 -12.15 7.18
C SER A 270 -11.04 -12.57 5.96
N TYR A 271 -10.82 -13.88 5.81
CA TYR A 271 -10.22 -14.46 4.62
C TYR A 271 -11.33 -15.02 3.74
N GLU A 272 -11.26 -14.75 2.45
CA GLU A 272 -12.17 -15.32 1.47
C GLU A 272 -11.34 -16.14 0.48
N VAL A 273 -11.72 -17.39 0.27
CA VAL A 273 -11.07 -18.25 -0.72
C VAL A 273 -12.03 -18.41 -1.89
N SER A 274 -11.98 -17.46 -2.82
CA SER A 274 -12.73 -17.52 -4.08
C SER A 274 -11.77 -17.36 -5.26
N TRP A 275 -12.02 -18.09 -6.34
CA TRP A 275 -11.17 -18.01 -7.54
C TRP A 275 -11.16 -16.59 -8.13
N GLY A 276 -12.29 -15.90 -8.11
CA GLY A 276 -12.40 -14.51 -8.56
C GLY A 276 -11.48 -13.56 -7.78
N LEU A 277 -11.43 -13.68 -6.45
CA LEU A 277 -10.52 -12.87 -5.63
C LEU A 277 -9.05 -13.19 -5.94
N ILE A 278 -8.69 -14.47 -6.02
CA ILE A 278 -7.33 -14.92 -6.35
C ILE A 278 -6.88 -14.36 -7.71
N GLU A 279 -7.74 -14.45 -8.73
CA GLU A 279 -7.49 -13.92 -10.07
C GLU A 279 -7.34 -12.39 -10.07
N GLU A 280 -8.22 -11.67 -9.36
CA GLU A 280 -8.15 -10.22 -9.24
C GLU A 280 -6.86 -9.77 -8.53
N ASN A 281 -6.48 -10.41 -7.42
CA ASN A 281 -5.24 -10.14 -6.69
C ASN A 281 -3.99 -10.51 -7.51
N LEU A 282 -3.99 -11.65 -8.19
CA LEU A 282 -2.90 -12.07 -9.05
C LEU A 282 -2.64 -11.04 -10.15
N ARG A 283 -3.71 -10.62 -10.85
CA ARG A 283 -3.63 -9.56 -11.87
C ARG A 283 -3.15 -8.26 -11.25
N PHE A 284 -3.69 -7.86 -10.10
CA PHE A 284 -3.24 -6.68 -9.40
C PHE A 284 -1.72 -6.73 -9.17
N TYR A 285 -1.19 -7.79 -8.55
CA TYR A 285 0.25 -7.86 -8.25
C TYR A 285 1.13 -7.96 -9.50
N LEU A 286 0.68 -8.64 -10.57
CA LEU A 286 1.38 -8.69 -11.85
C LEU A 286 1.54 -7.30 -12.49
N TRP A 287 0.48 -6.49 -12.43
CA TRP A 287 0.49 -5.15 -13.03
C TRP A 287 1.16 -4.11 -12.12
N GLN A 288 0.97 -4.21 -10.81
CA GLN A 288 1.43 -3.21 -9.84
C GLN A 288 2.88 -3.42 -9.40
N HIS A 289 3.33 -4.69 -9.33
CA HIS A 289 4.63 -5.07 -8.78
C HIS A 289 5.34 -6.16 -9.61
N PRO A 290 5.51 -5.96 -10.93
CA PRO A 290 6.14 -6.95 -11.80
C PRO A 290 7.58 -7.26 -11.39
N ASP A 291 8.30 -6.32 -10.77
CA ASP A 291 9.67 -6.52 -10.29
C ASP A 291 9.73 -7.61 -9.21
N ILE A 292 8.80 -7.59 -8.25
CA ILE A 292 8.77 -8.56 -7.15
C ILE A 292 8.56 -9.97 -7.69
N LEU A 293 7.60 -10.15 -8.59
CA LEU A 293 7.32 -11.43 -9.22
C LEU A 293 8.45 -11.89 -10.14
N PHE A 294 9.05 -10.98 -10.90
CA PHE A 294 10.23 -11.27 -11.70
C PHE A 294 11.37 -11.81 -10.82
N PHE A 295 11.71 -11.13 -9.71
CA PHE A 295 12.74 -11.61 -8.79
C PHE A 295 12.36 -12.96 -8.15
N GLY A 296 11.09 -13.19 -7.84
CA GLY A 296 10.59 -14.45 -7.30
C GLY A 296 10.77 -15.61 -8.28
N VAL A 297 10.35 -15.43 -9.54
CA VAL A 297 10.48 -16.44 -10.61
C VAL A 297 11.96 -16.68 -10.95
N LEU A 298 12.75 -15.60 -11.05
CA LEU A 298 14.18 -15.68 -11.28
C LEU A 298 14.87 -16.46 -10.16
N SER A 299 14.49 -16.24 -8.90
CA SER A 299 15.01 -17.00 -7.75
C SER A 299 14.72 -18.48 -7.89
N VAL A 300 13.48 -18.87 -8.17
CA VAL A 300 13.09 -20.28 -8.33
C VAL A 300 13.86 -20.94 -9.47
N GLY A 301 13.82 -20.34 -10.67
CA GLY A 301 14.48 -20.91 -11.85
C GLY A 301 15.98 -21.10 -11.65
N THR A 302 16.66 -20.11 -11.05
CA THR A 302 18.10 -20.18 -10.81
C THR A 302 18.48 -21.12 -9.67
N LEU A 303 17.68 -21.20 -8.60
CA LEU A 303 17.90 -22.17 -7.51
C LEU A 303 17.68 -23.61 -7.97
N LEU A 304 16.70 -23.87 -8.85
CA LEU A 304 16.49 -25.19 -9.44
C LEU A 304 17.70 -25.65 -10.26
N ILE A 305 18.32 -24.76 -11.04
CA ILE A 305 19.56 -25.06 -11.77
C ILE A 305 20.70 -25.42 -10.80
N LEU A 306 20.83 -24.68 -9.69
CA LEU A 306 21.86 -24.95 -8.68
C LEU A 306 21.62 -26.28 -7.95
N TRP A 307 20.37 -26.60 -7.60
CA TRP A 307 19.99 -27.89 -7.03
C TRP A 307 20.28 -29.04 -7.99
N GLN A 308 19.89 -28.91 -9.27
CA GLN A 308 20.15 -29.94 -10.28
C GLN A 308 21.65 -30.22 -10.43
N ARG A 309 22.49 -29.18 -10.38
CA ARG A 309 23.95 -29.35 -10.38
C ARG A 309 24.42 -30.06 -9.12
N GLN A 310 23.95 -29.64 -7.95
CA GLN A 310 24.37 -30.22 -6.69
C GLN A 310 24.08 -31.73 -6.65
N LEU A 311 22.94 -32.15 -7.17
CA LEU A 311 22.58 -33.56 -7.29
C LEU A 311 23.50 -34.35 -8.24
N ARG A 312 24.17 -33.69 -9.18
CA ARG A 312 25.08 -34.33 -10.16
C ARG A 312 26.54 -34.35 -9.73
N VAL A 313 26.95 -33.48 -8.80
CA VAL A 313 28.35 -33.35 -8.37
C VAL A 313 28.52 -34.06 -7.03
N ALA A 314 29.08 -35.27 -7.06
CA ALA A 314 29.22 -36.18 -5.92
C ALA A 314 30.11 -35.67 -4.76
N ALA A 315 30.70 -34.48 -4.89
CA ALA A 315 31.51 -33.85 -3.85
C ALA A 315 31.24 -32.34 -3.87
N THR A 316 30.09 -31.94 -3.33
CA THR A 316 29.78 -30.51 -3.18
C THR A 316 30.37 -30.01 -1.85
N GLU A 317 30.94 -28.81 -1.83
CA GLU A 317 31.44 -28.18 -0.60
C GLU A 317 30.27 -28.07 0.40
N ALA A 318 30.38 -28.68 1.59
CA ALA A 318 29.29 -28.73 2.59
C ALA A 318 28.69 -27.34 2.91
N GLN A 319 29.53 -26.29 2.86
CA GLN A 319 29.06 -24.93 3.07
C GLN A 319 28.16 -24.43 1.93
N ALA A 320 28.40 -24.83 0.68
CA ALA A 320 27.56 -24.44 -0.45
C ALA A 320 26.16 -25.09 -0.37
N GLN A 321 26.07 -26.32 0.15
CA GLN A 321 24.79 -27.00 0.44
C GLN A 321 24.00 -26.25 1.52
N LYS A 322 24.65 -25.90 2.65
CA LYS A 322 24.04 -25.09 3.71
C LYS A 322 23.50 -23.76 3.17
N ASP A 323 24.30 -23.09 2.34
CA ASP A 323 23.92 -21.81 1.72
C ASP A 323 22.71 -22.01 0.80
N LEU A 324 22.70 -23.08 -0.02
CA LEU A 324 21.57 -23.37 -0.90
C LEU A 324 20.27 -23.70 -0.15
N ILE A 325 20.34 -24.48 0.93
CA ILE A 325 19.19 -24.80 1.78
C ILE A 325 18.64 -23.52 2.43
N PHE A 326 19.51 -22.67 2.99
CA PHE A 326 19.10 -21.40 3.59
C PHE A 326 18.39 -20.51 2.57
N VAL A 327 18.97 -20.32 1.38
CA VAL A 327 18.38 -19.47 0.35
C VAL A 327 17.09 -20.08 -0.21
N SER A 328 17.01 -21.40 -0.36
CA SER A 328 15.78 -22.08 -0.81
C SER A 328 14.66 -21.93 0.21
N SER A 329 14.98 -22.01 1.50
CA SER A 329 14.02 -21.78 2.59
C SER A 329 13.53 -20.33 2.61
N LEU A 330 14.41 -19.36 2.34
CA LEU A 330 14.06 -17.95 2.22
C LEU A 330 13.17 -17.69 0.98
N CYS A 331 13.45 -18.36 -0.12
CA CYS A 331 12.62 -18.30 -1.33
C CYS A 331 11.22 -18.87 -1.08
N ALA A 332 11.12 -20.00 -0.36
CA ALA A 332 9.85 -20.60 0.03
C ALA A 332 9.05 -19.69 0.98
N LEU A 333 9.71 -19.03 1.94
CA LEU A 333 9.08 -17.99 2.77
C LEU A 333 8.48 -16.88 1.91
N GLY A 334 9.25 -16.35 0.95
CA GLY A 334 8.80 -15.27 0.07
C GLY A 334 7.55 -15.65 -0.73
N TRP A 335 7.55 -16.85 -1.34
CA TRP A 335 6.40 -17.35 -2.09
C TRP A 335 5.22 -17.71 -1.20
N GLY A 336 5.43 -18.35 -0.05
CA GLY A 336 4.37 -18.67 0.91
C GLY A 336 3.66 -17.42 1.41
N TYR A 337 4.42 -16.37 1.74
CA TYR A 337 3.85 -15.06 2.10
C TYR A 337 3.07 -14.48 0.92
N TRP A 338 3.67 -14.40 -0.27
CA TRP A 338 3.01 -13.80 -1.43
C TRP A 338 1.73 -14.54 -1.83
N LEU A 339 1.71 -15.87 -1.79
CA LEU A 339 0.53 -16.69 -2.05
C LEU A 339 -0.58 -16.45 -1.02
N ALA A 340 -0.22 -16.25 0.26
CA ALA A 340 -1.20 -15.90 1.30
C ALA A 340 -1.88 -14.54 1.02
N LEU A 341 -1.20 -13.62 0.35
CA LEU A 341 -1.80 -12.34 -0.06
C LEU A 341 -2.82 -12.49 -1.21
N LEU A 342 -2.84 -13.61 -1.94
CA LEU A 342 -3.83 -13.84 -2.99
C LEU A 342 -5.23 -14.13 -2.43
N ILE A 343 -5.32 -14.68 -1.21
CA ILE A 343 -6.58 -14.96 -0.51
C ILE A 343 -6.95 -13.83 0.47
N TRP A 344 -6.20 -12.73 0.46
CA TRP A 344 -6.52 -11.54 1.25
C TRP A 344 -7.58 -10.73 0.50
N ARG A 345 -8.62 -10.27 1.21
CA ARG A 345 -9.78 -9.60 0.61
C ARG A 345 -9.39 -8.40 -0.26
N TRP A 346 -8.35 -7.67 0.12
CA TRP A 346 -7.89 -6.46 -0.56
C TRP A 346 -6.40 -6.56 -0.95
N PRO A 347 -6.03 -6.21 -2.18
CA PRO A 347 -4.63 -6.15 -2.53
C PRO A 347 -3.95 -5.01 -1.79
N MET A 348 -2.86 -5.31 -1.07
CA MET A 348 -2.17 -4.35 -0.22
C MET A 348 -0.66 -4.44 -0.46
N THR A 349 -0.15 -3.43 -1.15
CA THR A 349 1.19 -3.37 -1.72
C THR A 349 2.29 -3.34 -0.65
N TYR A 350 2.05 -2.65 0.47
CA TYR A 350 3.04 -2.47 1.52
C TYR A 350 3.41 -3.78 2.22
N TYR A 351 2.52 -4.80 2.23
CA TYR A 351 2.84 -6.15 2.72
C TYR A 351 3.87 -6.89 1.85
N LEU A 352 4.10 -6.46 0.61
CA LEU A 352 5.06 -7.10 -0.29
C LEU A 352 6.52 -6.83 0.08
N LEU A 353 6.79 -6.00 1.10
CA LEU A 353 8.16 -5.65 1.50
C LEU A 353 9.00 -6.88 1.84
N LEU A 354 8.51 -7.76 2.72
CA LEU A 354 9.23 -8.96 3.13
C LEU A 354 9.45 -9.94 1.96
N PRO A 355 8.42 -10.31 1.15
CA PRO A 355 8.62 -11.09 -0.07
C PRO A 355 9.64 -10.49 -1.04
N SER A 356 9.55 -9.18 -1.28
CA SER A 356 10.44 -8.44 -2.19
C SER A 356 11.90 -8.55 -1.77
N VAL A 357 12.20 -8.34 -0.49
CA VAL A 357 13.57 -8.47 0.02
C VAL A 357 14.05 -9.91 -0.05
N ALA A 358 13.21 -10.88 0.34
CA ALA A 358 13.54 -12.30 0.27
C ALA A 358 13.92 -12.72 -1.16
N PHE A 359 13.08 -12.37 -2.15
CA PHE A 359 13.33 -12.69 -3.55
C PHE A 359 14.59 -12.01 -4.10
N LYS A 360 14.87 -10.76 -3.74
CA LYS A 360 16.10 -10.07 -4.18
C LYS A 360 17.36 -10.71 -3.62
N VAL A 361 17.35 -11.07 -2.33
CA VAL A 361 18.46 -11.80 -1.69
C VAL A 361 18.68 -13.13 -2.41
N CYS A 362 17.61 -13.89 -2.69
CA CYS A 362 17.68 -15.18 -3.34
C CYS A 362 18.19 -15.09 -4.80
N ALA A 363 17.59 -14.22 -5.60
CA ALA A 363 17.95 -14.03 -7.01
C ALA A 363 19.41 -13.57 -7.16
N ILE A 364 19.85 -12.60 -6.36
CA ILE A 364 21.21 -12.07 -6.46
C ILE A 364 22.24 -13.09 -5.98
N TYR A 365 21.95 -13.82 -4.89
CA TYR A 365 22.78 -14.97 -4.50
C TYR A 365 22.92 -15.97 -5.66
N ALA A 366 21.80 -16.40 -6.23
CA ALA A 366 21.78 -17.44 -7.25
C ALA A 366 22.46 -17.00 -8.55
N LEU A 367 22.28 -15.75 -8.98
CA LEU A 367 23.00 -15.16 -10.13
C LEU A 367 24.52 -15.15 -9.92
N VAL A 368 24.99 -14.84 -8.71
CA VAL A 368 26.42 -14.87 -8.38
C VAL A 368 26.97 -16.29 -8.47
N GLN A 369 26.23 -17.28 -7.95
CA GLN A 369 26.66 -18.68 -8.02
C GLN A 369 26.61 -19.23 -9.46
N ILE A 370 25.59 -18.87 -10.25
CA ILE A 370 25.52 -19.22 -11.68
C ILE A 370 26.71 -18.63 -12.42
N ARG A 371 27.05 -17.35 -12.21
CA ARG A 371 28.21 -16.72 -12.84
C ARG A 371 29.51 -17.43 -12.52
N ARG A 372 29.71 -17.83 -11.26
CA ARG A 372 30.91 -18.58 -10.82
C ARG A 372 30.98 -19.97 -11.43
N THR A 373 29.82 -20.59 -11.64
CA THR A 373 29.70 -21.97 -12.09
C THR A 373 29.76 -22.12 -13.60
N TYR A 374 28.97 -21.31 -14.31
CA TYR A 374 28.69 -21.43 -15.74
C TYR A 374 29.26 -20.26 -16.54
N GLY A 375 29.91 -19.28 -15.88
CA GLY A 375 30.43 -18.08 -16.53
C GLY A 375 29.36 -17.06 -16.88
N SER A 376 29.71 -16.12 -17.76
CA SER A 376 28.83 -15.02 -18.19
C SER A 376 28.27 -15.24 -19.60
N GLY A 377 27.66 -16.42 -19.82
CA GLY A 377 27.00 -16.78 -21.07
C GLY A 377 25.75 -15.95 -21.37
N LEU A 378 25.11 -16.19 -22.52
CA LEU A 378 23.95 -15.43 -22.99
C LEU A 378 22.82 -15.39 -21.94
N ALA A 379 22.42 -16.54 -21.40
CA ALA A 379 21.35 -16.62 -20.40
C ALA A 379 21.62 -15.76 -19.15
N TYR A 380 22.86 -15.74 -18.64
CA TYR A 380 23.24 -14.88 -17.52
C TYR A 380 23.14 -13.39 -17.87
N ARG A 381 23.65 -12.99 -19.05
CA ARG A 381 23.59 -11.60 -19.51
C ARG A 381 22.15 -11.15 -19.70
N THR A 382 21.29 -12.00 -20.27
CA THR A 382 19.86 -11.77 -20.43
C THR A 382 19.18 -11.59 -19.07
N ALA A 383 19.43 -12.47 -18.10
CA ALA A 383 18.89 -12.34 -16.75
C ALA A 383 19.33 -11.04 -16.05
N VAL A 384 20.58 -10.62 -16.21
CA VAL A 384 21.09 -9.35 -15.70
C VAL A 384 20.42 -8.16 -16.41
N LEU A 385 20.25 -8.20 -17.73
CA LEU A 385 19.58 -7.15 -18.48
C LEU A 385 18.13 -6.96 -18.02
N PHE A 386 17.36 -8.05 -17.88
CA PHE A 386 16.00 -7.99 -17.35
C PHE A 386 15.96 -7.51 -15.90
N THR A 387 16.94 -7.90 -15.08
CA THR A 387 17.09 -7.39 -13.71
C THR A 387 17.23 -5.87 -13.71
N VAL A 388 18.11 -5.32 -14.56
CA VAL A 388 18.32 -3.87 -14.69
C VAL A 388 17.04 -3.19 -15.20
N ALA A 389 16.37 -3.75 -16.21
CA ALA A 389 15.12 -3.21 -16.74
C ALA A 389 14.02 -3.14 -15.66
N MET A 390 13.89 -4.18 -14.82
CA MET A 390 12.94 -4.19 -13.70
C MET A 390 13.29 -3.14 -12.64
N LEU A 391 14.57 -2.97 -12.30
CA LEU A 391 14.98 -1.93 -11.36
C LEU A 391 14.74 -0.51 -11.90
N VAL A 392 14.88 -0.29 -13.20
CA VAL A 392 14.55 1.00 -13.85
C VAL A 392 13.04 1.26 -13.80
N TYR A 393 12.22 0.26 -14.10
CA TYR A 393 10.76 0.35 -13.95
C TYR A 393 10.39 0.69 -12.50
N SER A 394 10.96 -0.03 -11.53
CA SER A 394 10.70 0.20 -10.11
C SER A 394 11.15 1.58 -9.65
N ALA A 395 12.28 2.09 -10.14
CA ALA A 395 12.75 3.43 -9.83
C ALA A 395 11.75 4.51 -10.29
N ALA A 396 11.18 4.36 -11.48
CA ALA A 396 10.16 5.25 -12.00
C ALA A 396 8.88 5.24 -11.14
N GLN A 397 8.43 4.03 -10.76
CA GLN A 397 7.29 3.88 -9.87
C GLN A 397 7.54 4.50 -8.50
N ILE A 398 8.71 4.24 -7.88
CA ILE A 398 9.07 4.83 -6.58
C ILE A 398 9.08 6.35 -6.68
N TYR A 399 9.67 6.92 -7.73
CA TYR A 399 9.68 8.36 -7.93
C TYR A 399 8.25 8.94 -7.99
N TYR A 400 7.37 8.36 -8.81
CA TYR A 400 5.98 8.81 -8.91
C TYR A 400 5.24 8.71 -7.59
N VAL A 401 5.39 7.59 -6.87
CA VAL A 401 4.74 7.34 -5.59
C VAL A 401 5.23 8.33 -4.54
N THR A 402 6.54 8.49 -4.41
CA THR A 402 7.15 9.43 -3.46
C THR A 402 6.75 10.87 -3.75
N ALA A 403 6.81 11.30 -5.02
CA ALA A 403 6.41 12.65 -5.41
C ALA A 403 4.92 12.90 -5.13
N SER A 404 4.05 11.93 -5.44
CA SER A 404 2.61 12.02 -5.17
C SER A 404 2.30 12.11 -3.68
N GLN A 405 2.94 11.30 -2.85
CA GLN A 405 2.74 11.30 -1.38
C GLN A 405 3.24 12.59 -0.72
N ILE A 406 4.40 13.09 -1.15
CA ILE A 406 4.92 14.38 -0.71
C ILE A 406 3.97 15.50 -1.13
N ALA A 407 3.55 15.54 -2.39
CA ALA A 407 2.64 16.55 -2.89
C ALA A 407 1.31 16.53 -2.11
N TYR A 408 0.70 15.35 -1.97
CA TYR A 408 -0.55 15.16 -1.25
C TYR A 408 -0.45 15.58 0.22
N SER A 409 0.56 15.13 0.96
CA SER A 409 0.72 15.52 2.37
C SER A 409 0.94 17.02 2.57
N ARG A 410 1.71 17.67 1.68
CA ARG A 410 1.92 19.12 1.71
C ARG A 410 0.63 19.89 1.42
N ILE A 411 -0.11 19.49 0.39
CA ILE A 411 -1.40 20.07 0.02
C ILE A 411 -2.40 19.91 1.16
N TYR A 412 -2.47 18.72 1.75
CA TYR A 412 -3.33 18.43 2.89
C TYR A 412 -2.99 19.33 4.09
N THR A 413 -1.72 19.41 4.49
CA THR A 413 -1.28 20.30 5.57
C THR A 413 -1.57 21.76 5.27
N ALA A 414 -1.26 22.23 4.06
CA ALA A 414 -1.52 23.61 3.65
C ALA A 414 -3.02 23.94 3.70
N ALA A 415 -3.88 23.02 3.26
CA ALA A 415 -5.33 23.17 3.34
C ALA A 415 -5.81 23.32 4.78
N LEU A 416 -5.35 22.47 5.71
CA LEU A 416 -5.77 22.54 7.11
C LEU A 416 -5.27 23.81 7.80
N HIS A 417 -4.02 24.22 7.57
CA HIS A 417 -3.53 25.49 8.08
C HIS A 417 -4.33 26.66 7.53
N LYS A 418 -4.70 26.63 6.24
CA LYS A 418 -5.54 27.68 5.66
C LYS A 418 -6.91 27.72 6.32
N VAL A 419 -7.57 26.57 6.49
CA VAL A 419 -8.86 26.45 7.20
C VAL A 419 -8.77 27.06 8.60
N ALA A 420 -7.73 26.74 9.36
CA ALA A 420 -7.56 27.25 10.72
C ALA A 420 -7.38 28.78 10.81
N THR A 421 -7.05 29.44 9.71
CA THR A 421 -6.88 30.91 9.65
C THR A 421 -8.11 31.64 9.08
N LEU A 422 -9.17 30.92 8.70
CA LEU A 422 -10.33 31.55 8.09
C LEU A 422 -11.17 32.34 9.13
N PRO A 423 -11.62 33.56 8.80
CA PRO A 423 -12.52 34.31 9.67
C PRO A 423 -13.85 33.60 9.89
N GLY A 424 -14.28 33.49 11.15
CA GLY A 424 -15.56 32.90 11.54
C GLY A 424 -15.65 31.38 11.41
N ILE A 425 -14.52 30.68 11.21
CA ILE A 425 -14.48 29.23 11.06
C ILE A 425 -15.03 28.49 12.30
N ASP A 426 -14.95 29.11 13.49
CA ASP A 426 -15.47 28.62 14.76
C ASP A 426 -17.00 28.44 14.78
N ARG A 427 -17.71 29.09 13.85
CA ARG A 427 -19.17 29.03 13.70
C ARG A 427 -19.62 28.27 12.45
N SER A 428 -18.69 27.75 11.67
CA SER A 428 -18.94 27.04 10.41
C SER A 428 -18.62 25.55 10.55
N ARG A 429 -19.03 24.75 9.56
CA ARG A 429 -18.56 23.37 9.40
C ARG A 429 -17.55 23.28 8.26
N LEU A 430 -16.68 22.27 8.32
CA LEU A 430 -15.83 21.86 7.19
C LEU A 430 -16.38 20.60 6.55
N ILE A 431 -16.74 20.69 5.28
CA ILE A 431 -17.26 19.58 4.50
C ILE A 431 -16.16 19.07 3.57
N LEU A 432 -15.81 17.79 3.68
CA LEU A 432 -14.89 17.11 2.77
C LEU A 432 -15.71 16.38 1.70
N ASP A 433 -15.69 16.88 0.47
CA ASP A 433 -16.53 16.35 -0.61
C ASP A 433 -15.98 15.07 -1.28
N THR A 434 -14.73 14.74 -0.99
CA THR A 434 -14.01 13.57 -1.50
C THR A 434 -14.07 12.35 -0.60
N TYR A 435 -14.47 12.53 0.67
CA TYR A 435 -14.49 11.45 1.66
C TYR A 435 -15.90 11.18 2.15
N PRO A 436 -16.30 9.91 2.28
CA PRO A 436 -17.60 9.60 2.85
C PRO A 436 -17.63 9.84 4.36
N PHE A 437 -18.82 10.00 4.94
CA PHE A 437 -18.97 10.35 6.37
C PHE A 437 -18.32 9.34 7.34
N PHE A 438 -18.24 8.08 6.94
CA PHE A 438 -17.65 6.98 7.72
C PHE A 438 -16.15 6.80 7.49
N ALA A 439 -15.52 7.64 6.66
CA ALA A 439 -14.10 7.54 6.39
C ALA A 439 -13.26 7.94 7.61
N GLU A 440 -12.20 7.19 7.89
CA GLU A 440 -11.23 7.52 8.96
C GLU A 440 -10.65 8.92 8.81
N GLN A 441 -10.53 9.41 7.57
CA GLN A 441 -10.06 10.74 7.21
C GLN A 441 -10.90 11.85 7.86
N ILE A 442 -12.22 11.66 8.03
CA ILE A 442 -13.10 12.68 8.64
C ILE A 442 -12.70 12.89 10.10
N GLY A 443 -12.66 11.80 10.87
CA GLY A 443 -12.26 11.82 12.28
C GLY A 443 -10.80 12.27 12.46
N GLY A 444 -9.91 11.80 11.58
CA GLY A 444 -8.50 12.19 11.57
C GLY A 444 -8.30 13.69 11.32
N THR A 445 -9.03 14.26 10.35
CA THR A 445 -9.00 15.69 10.05
C THR A 445 -9.51 16.53 11.22
N SER A 446 -10.67 16.17 11.77
CA SER A 446 -11.24 16.86 12.94
C SER A 446 -10.27 16.84 14.12
N ARG A 447 -9.60 15.70 14.34
CA ARG A 447 -8.62 15.58 15.42
C ARG A 447 -7.39 16.44 15.19
N LEU A 448 -6.82 16.46 13.99
CA LEU A 448 -5.67 17.34 13.68
C LEU A 448 -6.02 18.81 13.86
N LEU A 449 -7.17 19.27 13.36
CA LEU A 449 -7.62 20.65 13.55
C LEU A 449 -7.74 20.98 15.05
N LYS A 450 -8.36 20.09 15.83
CA LYS A 450 -8.57 20.29 17.26
C LYS A 450 -7.26 20.27 18.05
N THR A 451 -6.43 19.23 17.91
CA THR A 451 -5.26 19.01 18.78
C THR A 451 -4.02 19.75 18.31
N GLN A 452 -3.81 19.88 17.00
CA GLN A 452 -2.58 20.47 16.46
C GLN A 452 -2.74 21.95 16.09
N LEU A 453 -3.97 22.38 15.75
CA LEU A 453 -4.24 23.76 15.34
C LEU A 453 -5.17 24.51 16.31
N GLY A 454 -5.68 23.86 17.36
CA GLY A 454 -6.53 24.49 18.36
C GLY A 454 -7.91 24.92 17.84
N VAL A 455 -8.36 24.35 16.72
CA VAL A 455 -9.64 24.69 16.08
C VAL A 455 -10.60 23.50 16.23
N PRO A 456 -11.53 23.52 17.19
CA PRO A 456 -12.50 22.45 17.40
C PRO A 456 -13.63 22.52 16.37
N LEU A 457 -13.28 22.25 15.10
CA LEU A 457 -14.17 22.32 13.97
C LEU A 457 -14.95 21.03 13.76
N GLU A 458 -16.24 21.15 13.49
CA GLU A 458 -17.05 20.03 13.02
C GLU A 458 -16.65 19.70 11.56
N VAL A 459 -16.15 18.49 11.34
CA VAL A 459 -15.78 17.99 10.01
C VAL A 459 -16.77 16.92 9.58
N ARG A 460 -17.30 17.04 8.36
CA ARG A 460 -18.24 16.08 7.76
C ARG A 460 -17.71 15.57 6.43
N GLY A 461 -18.07 14.34 6.08
CA GLY A 461 -17.84 13.75 4.77
C GLY A 461 -19.15 13.58 4.01
N ILE A 462 -19.11 13.79 2.69
CA ILE A 462 -20.28 13.63 1.80
C ILE A 462 -19.95 12.87 0.51
N GLY A 463 -18.77 12.24 0.42
CA GLY A 463 -18.30 11.58 -0.80
C GLY A 463 -19.25 10.52 -1.35
N GLU A 464 -20.00 9.83 -0.48
CA GLU A 464 -21.01 8.87 -0.92
C GLU A 464 -22.29 9.48 -1.49
N LEU A 465 -22.57 10.75 -1.16
CA LEU A 465 -23.69 11.51 -1.72
C LEU A 465 -23.34 12.05 -3.11
N THR A 466 -22.07 12.35 -3.36
CA THR A 466 -21.58 12.92 -4.62
C THR A 466 -21.15 11.85 -5.62
N ASP A 467 -20.70 10.68 -5.14
CA ASP A 467 -20.39 9.52 -5.96
C ASP A 467 -20.92 8.22 -5.32
N PRO A 468 -22.03 7.66 -5.87
CA PRO A 468 -22.58 6.39 -5.39
C PRO A 468 -21.61 5.21 -5.49
N ALA A 469 -20.54 5.29 -6.31
CA ALA A 469 -19.54 4.23 -6.42
C ALA A 469 -18.69 4.06 -5.15
N VAL A 470 -18.67 5.07 -4.27
CA VAL A 470 -17.98 5.02 -2.98
C VAL A 470 -18.66 4.01 -2.04
N LEU A 471 -19.96 3.79 -2.20
CA LEU A 471 -20.73 2.81 -1.46
C LEU A 471 -20.94 1.54 -2.29
N ASN A 472 -20.56 0.41 -1.72
CA ASN A 472 -21.02 -0.88 -2.18
C ASN A 472 -21.48 -1.71 -0.98
N LYS A 473 -22.29 -2.73 -1.26
CA LYS A 473 -22.86 -3.61 -0.23
C LYS A 473 -21.78 -4.19 0.69
N ASP A 474 -20.66 -4.62 0.10
CA ASP A 474 -19.54 -5.20 0.83
C ASP A 474 -18.94 -4.24 1.86
N VAL A 475 -18.75 -2.95 1.50
CA VAL A 475 -18.23 -1.91 2.40
C VAL A 475 -19.23 -1.61 3.52
N MET A 476 -20.52 -1.51 3.19
CA MET A 476 -21.57 -1.31 4.20
C MET A 476 -21.62 -2.46 5.20
N ASP A 477 -21.56 -3.70 4.71
CA ASP A 477 -21.58 -4.91 5.54
C ASP A 477 -20.35 -4.99 6.46
N ILE A 478 -19.15 -4.62 5.96
CA ILE A 478 -17.91 -4.62 6.74
C ILE A 478 -17.94 -3.57 7.85
N LEU A 479 -18.36 -2.35 7.51
CA LEU A 479 -18.35 -1.22 8.42
C LEU A 479 -19.61 -1.16 9.31
N GLY A 480 -20.57 -2.06 9.08
CA GLY A 480 -21.84 -2.07 9.79
C GLY A 480 -22.66 -0.81 9.54
N ILE A 481 -22.62 -0.28 8.32
CA ILE A 481 -23.33 0.95 7.95
C ILE A 481 -24.75 0.58 7.53
N ASP A 482 -25.73 1.10 8.26
CA ASP A 482 -27.14 1.00 7.90
C ASP A 482 -27.43 1.90 6.68
N PRO A 483 -28.15 1.41 5.64
CA PRO A 483 -28.65 2.26 4.56
C PRO A 483 -29.38 3.52 5.05
N ALA A 484 -30.12 3.43 6.18
CA ALA A 484 -30.77 4.60 6.77
C ALA A 484 -29.77 5.67 7.24
N ALA A 485 -28.56 5.27 7.66
CA ALA A 485 -27.51 6.21 8.02
C ALA A 485 -26.98 6.96 6.80
N VAL A 486 -26.85 6.29 5.65
CA VAL A 486 -26.47 6.92 4.37
C VAL A 486 -27.51 7.95 3.96
N ASP A 487 -28.79 7.59 3.99
CA ASP A 487 -29.87 8.51 3.66
C ASP A 487 -29.93 9.71 4.62
N SER A 488 -29.68 9.47 5.91
CA SER A 488 -29.62 10.52 6.93
C SER A 488 -28.44 11.49 6.74
N ASN A 489 -27.38 11.06 6.05
CA ASN A 489 -26.20 11.90 5.84
C ASN A 489 -26.46 13.04 4.84
N THR A 490 -27.59 13.06 4.15
CA THR A 490 -28.07 14.26 3.40
C THR A 490 -28.12 15.52 4.27
N ARG A 491 -28.27 15.39 5.60
CA ARG A 491 -28.17 16.50 6.57
C ARG A 491 -26.75 17.10 6.70
N SER A 492 -25.74 16.37 6.24
CA SER A 492 -24.35 16.84 6.18
C SER A 492 -24.05 17.62 4.90
N LEU A 493 -25.01 17.78 3.98
CA LEU A 493 -24.86 18.70 2.86
C LEU A 493 -24.57 20.12 3.38
N PRO A 494 -23.77 20.91 2.65
CA PRO A 494 -23.38 22.24 3.10
C PRO A 494 -24.56 23.21 3.21
N ASN A 495 -24.46 24.13 4.17
CA ASN A 495 -25.35 25.29 4.32
C ASN A 495 -24.56 26.59 4.06
N SER A 496 -25.26 27.72 4.02
CA SER A 496 -24.62 29.03 3.84
C SER A 496 -23.60 29.29 4.96
N GLY A 497 -22.41 29.74 4.58
CA GLY A 497 -21.32 29.99 5.49
C GLY A 497 -20.46 28.78 5.84
N ASP A 498 -20.85 27.56 5.47
CA ASP A 498 -19.98 26.39 5.56
C ASP A 498 -18.81 26.49 4.56
N TYR A 499 -17.74 25.76 4.85
CA TYR A 499 -16.61 25.61 3.95
C TYR A 499 -16.56 24.22 3.36
N VAL A 500 -16.35 24.11 2.05
CA VAL A 500 -16.15 22.84 1.35
C VAL A 500 -14.69 22.74 0.95
N LEU A 501 -13.98 21.71 1.42
CA LEU A 501 -12.62 21.41 0.99
C LEU A 501 -12.65 20.27 -0.01
N SER A 502 -12.23 20.57 -1.24
CA SER A 502 -12.08 19.59 -2.30
C SER A 502 -10.62 19.39 -2.64
N PHE A 503 -10.17 18.12 -2.64
CA PHE A 503 -8.85 17.77 -3.14
C PHE A 503 -8.92 17.64 -4.66
N THR A 504 -8.08 18.42 -5.32
CA THR A 504 -7.95 18.47 -6.79
C THR A 504 -6.66 17.78 -7.22
N GLY A 505 -6.56 17.46 -8.51
CA GLY A 505 -5.35 16.88 -9.07
C GLY A 505 -5.58 16.02 -10.29
N ARG A 506 -4.46 15.68 -10.92
CA ARG A 506 -4.35 14.78 -12.06
C ARG A 506 -3.26 13.76 -11.75
N LEU A 507 -3.64 12.66 -11.11
CA LEU A 507 -2.79 11.48 -10.94
C LEU A 507 -3.24 10.43 -11.95
N MET A 508 -2.54 10.31 -13.08
CA MET A 508 -2.95 9.41 -14.18
C MET A 508 -2.15 8.11 -14.22
N GLY A 509 -1.25 7.87 -13.27
CA GLY A 509 -0.51 6.62 -13.15
C GLY A 509 -1.41 5.45 -12.81
N LEU A 510 -1.26 4.34 -13.52
CA LEU A 510 -1.92 3.05 -13.27
C LEU A 510 -1.35 2.37 -12.01
N TRP A 511 -1.08 3.12 -10.94
CA TRP A 511 -0.56 2.59 -9.69
C TRP A 511 -1.55 2.79 -8.55
N PHE A 512 -2.09 1.69 -8.05
CA PHE A 512 -3.14 1.71 -7.02
C PHE A 512 -2.49 1.54 -5.65
N LEU A 513 -2.15 2.67 -5.05
CA LEU A 513 -1.54 2.79 -3.72
C LEU A 513 -2.34 3.81 -2.90
N ARG A 514 -2.38 3.64 -1.58
CA ARG A 514 -3.11 4.56 -0.68
C ARG A 514 -2.58 5.98 -0.88
N GLY A 515 -3.41 6.92 -1.32
CA GLY A 515 -3.01 8.31 -1.59
C GLY A 515 -2.33 8.58 -2.94
N VAL A 516 -2.19 7.58 -3.80
CA VAL A 516 -1.54 7.69 -5.14
C VAL A 516 -2.38 7.06 -6.26
N ALA A 517 -3.50 6.43 -5.91
CA ALA A 517 -4.44 5.85 -6.86
C ALA A 517 -4.86 6.88 -7.93
N PRO A 518 -5.04 6.45 -9.19
CA PRO A 518 -5.34 7.39 -10.25
C PRO A 518 -6.67 8.11 -10.02
N PHE A 519 -6.64 9.42 -10.10
CA PHE A 519 -7.83 10.27 -10.02
C PHE A 519 -7.63 11.56 -10.83
N TYR A 520 -8.75 12.09 -11.32
CA TYR A 520 -8.84 13.38 -11.99
C TYR A 520 -9.93 14.19 -11.30
N ASN A 521 -9.57 15.34 -10.75
CA ASN A 521 -10.54 16.26 -10.20
C ASN A 521 -10.04 17.70 -10.25
N ASP A 522 -10.74 18.59 -10.95
CA ASP A 522 -10.32 20.00 -11.08
C ASP A 522 -11.06 20.95 -10.13
N SER A 523 -12.18 20.52 -9.55
CA SER A 523 -13.05 21.34 -8.71
C SER A 523 -13.97 20.50 -7.81
N SER A 524 -14.75 21.13 -6.94
CA SER A 524 -15.76 20.39 -6.18
C SER A 524 -16.85 19.87 -7.11
N LEU A 525 -17.30 18.62 -6.93
CA LEU A 525 -18.46 18.09 -7.66
C LEU A 525 -19.72 18.94 -7.43
N LEU A 526 -19.85 19.55 -6.25
CA LEU A 526 -20.94 20.46 -5.92
C LEU A 526 -20.93 21.71 -6.81
N GLN A 527 -19.74 22.26 -7.10
CA GLN A 527 -19.58 23.41 -7.97
C GLN A 527 -19.73 23.02 -9.44
N ALA A 528 -19.02 21.97 -9.85
CA ALA A 528 -18.94 21.51 -11.24
C ALA A 528 -20.32 21.08 -11.78
N GLN A 529 -21.21 20.63 -10.90
CA GLN A 529 -22.58 20.27 -11.24
C GLN A 529 -23.60 21.36 -10.94
N GLY A 530 -23.18 22.54 -10.46
CA GLY A 530 -24.06 23.66 -10.17
C GLY A 530 -25.04 23.42 -9.02
N TRP A 531 -24.72 22.51 -8.09
CA TRP A 531 -25.57 22.24 -6.92
C TRP A 531 -25.59 23.44 -5.97
N TYR A 532 -24.48 24.17 -5.87
CA TYR A 532 -24.33 25.34 -5.01
C TYR A 532 -23.62 26.48 -5.74
N ASP A 533 -23.96 27.73 -5.41
CA ASP A 533 -23.07 28.87 -5.59
C ASP A 533 -22.02 28.90 -4.47
N MET A 534 -20.76 28.92 -4.87
CA MET A 534 -19.63 28.86 -3.96
C MET A 534 -18.48 29.72 -4.48
N ASP A 535 -17.87 30.47 -3.56
CA ASP A 535 -16.66 31.25 -3.84
C ASP A 535 -15.41 30.45 -3.46
N VAL A 536 -14.43 30.43 -4.35
CA VAL A 536 -13.09 29.91 -4.01
C VAL A 536 -12.43 30.90 -3.05
N VAL A 537 -12.18 30.47 -1.81
CA VAL A 537 -11.49 31.29 -0.80
C VAL A 537 -10.00 31.01 -0.71
N ALA A 538 -9.58 29.82 -1.15
CA ALA A 538 -8.17 29.46 -1.24
C ALA A 538 -7.97 28.28 -2.20
N GLU A 539 -6.83 28.24 -2.86
CA GLU A 539 -6.40 27.10 -3.65
C GLU A 539 -4.88 26.97 -3.66
N SER A 540 -4.41 25.75 -3.89
CA SER A 540 -2.99 25.47 -4.07
C SER A 540 -2.81 24.20 -4.89
N GLU A 541 -1.74 24.14 -5.67
CA GLU A 541 -1.41 22.99 -6.48
C GLU A 541 0.11 22.76 -6.51
N ILE A 542 0.51 21.50 -6.46
CA ILE A 542 1.88 21.04 -6.69
C ILE A 542 1.87 20.20 -7.96
N ARG A 543 2.72 20.59 -8.93
CA ARG A 543 2.94 19.86 -10.18
C ARG A 543 4.31 19.21 -10.17
N PHE A 544 4.40 18.01 -10.71
CA PHE A 544 5.68 17.32 -10.91
C PHE A 544 5.65 16.49 -12.20
N PRO A 545 6.72 16.50 -13.00
CA PRO A 545 6.83 15.63 -14.15
C PRO A 545 7.04 14.19 -13.68
N ALA A 546 6.41 13.21 -14.30
CA ALA A 546 6.66 11.82 -13.98
C ALA A 546 6.49 10.91 -15.19
N TRP A 547 7.18 9.77 -15.15
CA TRP A 547 7.04 8.68 -16.12
C TRP A 547 6.22 7.56 -15.50
N PHE A 548 5.08 7.23 -16.11
CA PHE A 548 4.15 6.23 -15.59
C PHE A 548 3.33 5.56 -16.70
N PRO A 549 2.84 4.33 -16.49
CA PRO A 549 1.81 3.75 -17.35
C PRO A 549 0.49 4.50 -17.13
N HIS A 550 -0.06 5.13 -18.17
CA HIS A 550 -1.27 5.95 -18.07
C HIS A 550 -2.52 5.08 -17.86
N VAL A 551 -3.44 5.50 -16.98
CA VAL A 551 -4.64 4.73 -16.62
C VAL A 551 -5.63 4.54 -17.78
N TRP A 552 -5.84 5.57 -18.61
CA TRP A 552 -6.79 5.49 -19.75
C TRP A 552 -6.32 4.62 -20.93
N HIS A 553 -5.04 4.64 -21.29
CA HIS A 553 -4.55 3.94 -22.49
C HIS A 553 -3.52 2.84 -22.20
N HIS A 554 -3.14 2.63 -20.93
CA HIS A 554 -2.23 1.58 -20.48
C HIS A 554 -0.85 1.57 -21.16
N ARG A 555 -0.37 2.74 -21.63
CA ARG A 555 0.97 2.89 -22.22
C ARG A 555 1.84 3.79 -21.35
N PRO A 556 3.16 3.59 -21.33
CA PRO A 556 4.07 4.52 -20.67
C PRO A 556 3.94 5.92 -21.27
N ALA A 557 3.80 6.93 -20.41
CA ALA A 557 3.72 8.33 -20.77
C ALA A 557 4.62 9.15 -19.84
N VAL A 558 5.11 10.30 -20.35
CA VAL A 558 5.81 11.31 -19.54
C VAL A 558 4.91 12.54 -19.50
N GLU A 559 4.27 12.78 -18.36
CA GLU A 559 3.31 13.85 -18.19
C GLU A 559 3.52 14.57 -16.86
N HIS A 560 2.96 15.78 -16.74
CA HIS A 560 2.87 16.47 -15.46
C HIS A 560 1.70 15.90 -14.68
N SER A 561 2.01 15.32 -13.52
CA SER A 561 1.01 14.99 -12.51
C SER A 561 0.82 16.18 -11.59
N SER A 562 -0.38 16.33 -11.03
CA SER A 562 -0.67 17.38 -10.07
C SER A 562 -1.52 16.88 -8.91
N VAL A 563 -1.29 17.49 -7.74
CA VAL A 563 -2.13 17.34 -6.55
C VAL A 563 -2.37 18.74 -5.99
N GLY A 564 -3.60 19.04 -5.63
CA GLY A 564 -4.01 20.35 -5.16
C GLY A 564 -5.21 20.30 -4.25
N TYR A 565 -5.65 21.48 -3.81
CA TYR A 565 -6.92 21.65 -3.14
C TYR A 565 -7.59 22.95 -3.59
N LYS A 566 -8.91 22.97 -3.51
CA LYS A 566 -9.73 24.17 -3.55
C LYS A 566 -10.63 24.19 -2.33
N LEU A 567 -10.60 25.31 -1.62
CA LEU A 567 -11.43 25.58 -0.47
C LEU A 567 -12.49 26.60 -0.88
N TYR A 568 -13.74 26.23 -0.68
CA TYR A 568 -14.89 27.01 -1.10
C TYR A 568 -15.65 27.52 0.13
N LYS A 569 -16.27 28.70 0.01
CA LYS A 569 -17.29 29.18 0.94
C LYS A 569 -18.65 29.10 0.27
N VAL A 570 -19.59 28.44 0.94
CA VAL A 570 -20.94 28.22 0.42
C VAL A 570 -21.81 29.45 0.64
N LYS A 571 -22.52 29.89 -0.40
CA LYS A 571 -23.45 31.04 -0.31
C LYS A 571 -24.88 30.62 -0.02
N ASP A 572 -25.30 29.49 -0.59
CA ASP A 572 -26.68 29.04 -0.52
C ASP A 572 -26.94 28.24 0.78
N ASP A 573 -28.12 28.43 1.40
CA ASP A 573 -28.52 27.66 2.60
C ASP A 573 -28.80 26.18 2.29
N LYS A 574 -29.07 25.85 1.02
CA LYS A 574 -29.49 24.54 0.53
C LYS A 574 -28.98 24.34 -0.90
N PRO A 575 -28.81 23.09 -1.37
CA PRO A 575 -28.48 22.85 -2.77
C PRO A 575 -29.63 23.31 -3.67
N ARG A 576 -29.32 23.92 -4.82
CA ARG A 576 -30.31 24.22 -5.87
C ARG A 576 -31.02 22.96 -6.33
N PHE A 577 -30.23 21.91 -6.52
CA PHE A 577 -30.69 20.56 -6.75
C PHE A 577 -29.64 19.54 -6.31
N PHE A 578 -30.07 18.31 -6.06
CA PHE A 578 -29.25 17.22 -5.55
C PHE A 578 -29.62 15.91 -6.26
N TRP A 579 -28.61 15.16 -6.71
CA TRP A 579 -28.84 13.85 -7.32
C TRP A 579 -28.60 12.72 -6.32
N LYS A 580 -29.55 11.78 -6.24
CA LYS A 580 -29.38 10.47 -5.59
C LYS A 580 -29.23 9.39 -6.66
N GLY A 581 -28.23 8.53 -6.51
CA GLY A 581 -28.03 7.36 -7.40
C GLY A 581 -27.48 7.71 -8.80
N ARG A 582 -26.98 8.93 -9.00
CA ARG A 582 -26.30 9.36 -10.23
C ARG A 582 -24.79 9.47 -10.01
N PHE A 583 -24.02 8.86 -10.89
CA PHE A 583 -22.56 8.92 -10.90
C PHE A 583 -22.05 10.28 -11.43
N PRO A 584 -20.84 10.73 -11.06
CA PRO A 584 -20.28 12.00 -11.51
C PRO A 584 -20.17 12.17 -13.03
N ASP A 585 -19.99 11.07 -13.77
CA ASP A 585 -19.93 11.03 -15.24
C ASP A 585 -21.32 11.12 -15.93
N GLY A 586 -22.37 11.18 -15.11
CA GLY A 586 -23.76 11.33 -15.50
C GLY A 586 -24.51 10.01 -15.68
N TRP A 587 -23.86 8.87 -15.50
CA TRP A 587 -24.56 7.59 -15.55
C TRP A 587 -25.49 7.41 -14.35
N ILE A 588 -26.57 6.66 -14.54
CA ILE A 588 -27.45 6.18 -13.48
C ILE A 588 -27.59 4.66 -13.56
N GLY A 589 -27.92 4.04 -12.43
CA GLY A 589 -28.35 2.64 -12.39
C GLY A 589 -29.83 2.48 -12.81
N PRO A 590 -30.53 1.43 -12.34
CA PRO A 590 -31.95 1.23 -12.64
C PRO A 590 -32.86 2.36 -12.15
N ALA A 591 -32.41 3.10 -11.13
CA ALA A 591 -33.13 4.23 -10.56
C ALA A 591 -32.16 5.35 -10.15
N ALA A 592 -32.62 6.59 -10.27
CA ALA A 592 -32.00 7.77 -9.69
C ALA A 592 -33.07 8.80 -9.35
N SER A 593 -32.80 9.73 -8.44
CA SER A 593 -33.68 10.86 -8.18
C SER A 593 -32.95 12.20 -8.20
N LEU A 594 -33.67 13.22 -8.65
CA LEU A 594 -33.25 14.62 -8.64
C LEU A 594 -34.17 15.36 -7.67
N VAL A 595 -33.62 15.80 -6.55
CA VAL A 595 -34.31 16.66 -5.60
C VAL A 595 -34.02 18.11 -5.98
N VAL A 596 -35.05 18.89 -6.28
CA VAL A 596 -34.96 20.31 -6.64
C VAL A 596 -35.45 21.12 -5.45
N SER A 597 -34.65 22.08 -4.99
CA SER A 597 -35.04 22.90 -3.84
C SER A 597 -36.22 23.80 -4.18
N ASP A 598 -37.10 23.99 -3.19
CA ASP A 598 -38.18 24.99 -3.19
C ASP A 598 -37.72 26.43 -3.55
N ARG A 599 -36.45 26.75 -3.29
CA ARG A 599 -35.86 28.06 -3.61
C ARG A 599 -35.38 28.17 -5.06
N PHE A 600 -35.35 27.07 -5.80
CA PHE A 600 -34.92 27.04 -7.19
C PHE A 600 -36.14 26.96 -8.13
N ALA A 601 -36.66 28.12 -8.51
CA ALA A 601 -37.88 28.25 -9.32
C ALA A 601 -37.66 28.12 -10.84
N ALA A 602 -36.42 27.97 -11.31
CA ALA A 602 -36.15 27.90 -12.74
C ALA A 602 -36.56 26.53 -13.31
N PRO A 603 -37.20 26.48 -14.49
CA PRO A 603 -37.49 25.22 -15.15
C PRO A 603 -36.19 24.48 -15.49
N LEU A 604 -36.18 23.17 -15.24
CA LEU A 604 -35.03 22.31 -15.53
C LEU A 604 -35.33 21.48 -16.76
N SER A 605 -34.37 21.39 -17.68
CA SER A 605 -34.44 20.40 -18.76
C SER A 605 -33.40 19.33 -18.51
N VAL A 606 -33.79 18.07 -18.69
CA VAL A 606 -32.91 16.91 -18.51
C VAL A 606 -32.67 16.27 -19.86
N LYS A 607 -31.41 16.17 -20.25
CA LYS A 607 -30.93 15.31 -21.33
C LYS A 607 -30.79 13.89 -20.82
N PHE A 608 -31.39 12.96 -21.54
CA PHE A 608 -31.38 11.54 -21.26
C PHE A 608 -30.90 10.79 -22.49
N SER A 609 -29.88 9.95 -22.34
CA SER A 609 -29.33 9.14 -23.43
C SER A 609 -29.14 7.70 -22.98
N VAL A 610 -29.49 6.77 -23.86
CA VAL A 610 -29.45 5.32 -23.60
C VAL A 610 -28.46 4.67 -24.55
N PRO A 611 -27.55 3.81 -24.08
CA PRO A 611 -26.64 3.12 -24.97
C PRO A 611 -27.37 2.08 -25.82
N ALA A 612 -26.87 1.83 -27.04
CA ALA A 612 -27.53 0.94 -28.00
C ALA A 612 -27.83 -0.48 -27.47
N HIS A 613 -27.01 -0.99 -26.55
CA HIS A 613 -27.14 -2.34 -26.00
C HIS A 613 -28.20 -2.50 -24.89
N THR A 614 -28.76 -1.42 -24.35
CA THR A 614 -29.90 -1.50 -23.41
C THR A 614 -31.26 -1.28 -24.09
N LEU A 615 -31.27 -0.95 -25.38
CA LEU A 615 -32.49 -0.70 -26.15
C LEU A 615 -33.27 -1.99 -26.47
N PRO A 616 -34.61 -1.90 -26.67
CA PRO A 616 -35.45 -0.77 -26.27
C PRO A 616 -35.57 -0.70 -24.74
N VAL A 617 -35.75 0.51 -24.19
CA VAL A 617 -35.92 0.71 -22.74
C VAL A 617 -37.09 1.64 -22.44
N THR A 618 -37.71 1.45 -21.29
CA THR A 618 -38.80 2.29 -20.77
C THR A 618 -38.24 3.18 -19.66
N LEU A 619 -38.38 4.50 -19.81
CA LEU A 619 -38.11 5.49 -18.78
C LEU A 619 -39.44 5.90 -18.12
N ALA A 620 -39.62 5.53 -16.86
CA ALA A 620 -40.73 6.01 -16.04
C ALA A 620 -40.26 7.14 -15.13
N ILE A 621 -40.95 8.28 -15.20
CA ILE A 621 -40.65 9.49 -14.44
C ILE A 621 -41.82 9.75 -13.50
N SER A 622 -41.53 9.92 -12.22
CA SER A 622 -42.50 10.39 -11.22
C SER A 622 -42.04 11.67 -10.54
N ARG A 623 -42.99 12.47 -10.09
CA ARG A 623 -42.82 13.69 -9.32
C ARG A 623 -43.44 13.48 -7.95
N ASN A 624 -42.65 13.54 -6.87
CA ASN A 624 -43.12 13.29 -5.50
C ASN A 624 -43.95 11.99 -5.40
N ASP A 625 -43.46 10.92 -6.02
CA ASP A 625 -44.10 9.60 -6.15
C ASP A 625 -45.37 9.53 -7.03
N GLU A 626 -45.84 10.65 -7.57
CA GLU A 626 -46.92 10.68 -8.56
C GLU A 626 -46.38 10.45 -9.98
N PRO A 627 -46.97 9.54 -10.77
CA PRO A 627 -46.55 9.32 -12.16
C PRO A 627 -46.64 10.61 -12.99
N PHE A 628 -45.54 11.02 -13.62
CA PHE A 628 -45.48 12.19 -14.49
C PHE A 628 -45.50 11.80 -15.97
N LYS A 629 -44.58 10.92 -16.38
CA LYS A 629 -44.44 10.53 -17.79
C LYS A 629 -43.77 9.17 -17.92
N THR A 630 -44.20 8.38 -18.90
CA THR A 630 -43.51 7.16 -19.34
C THR A 630 -43.10 7.32 -20.79
N ILE A 631 -41.84 7.03 -21.10
CA ILE A 631 -41.25 7.21 -22.44
C ILE A 631 -40.62 5.89 -22.86
N GLU A 632 -41.00 5.38 -24.02
CA GLU A 632 -40.30 4.28 -24.69
C GLU A 632 -39.16 4.86 -25.53
N VAL A 633 -37.94 4.40 -25.26
CA VAL A 633 -36.73 4.82 -25.96
C VAL A 633 -36.31 3.67 -26.85
N GLY A 634 -36.50 3.85 -28.16
CA GLY A 634 -36.18 2.86 -29.18
C GLY A 634 -34.86 3.12 -29.93
N THR A 635 -34.32 4.34 -29.86
CA THR A 635 -33.07 4.76 -30.52
C THR A 635 -32.08 5.30 -29.48
N PRO A 636 -30.76 5.29 -29.78
CA PRO A 636 -29.74 5.81 -28.87
C PRO A 636 -29.66 7.35 -28.84
N ASP A 637 -30.62 8.05 -29.46
CA ASP A 637 -30.63 9.51 -29.57
C ASP A 637 -30.85 10.18 -28.20
N GLU A 638 -30.34 11.40 -28.04
CA GLU A 638 -30.58 12.19 -26.83
C GLU A 638 -32.03 12.67 -26.77
N LEU A 639 -32.70 12.38 -25.65
CA LEU A 639 -34.03 12.90 -25.33
C LEU A 639 -33.91 14.09 -24.38
N VAL A 640 -34.55 15.20 -24.71
CA VAL A 640 -34.65 16.37 -23.82
C VAL A 640 -36.02 16.37 -23.16
N ILE A 641 -36.04 16.35 -21.84
CA ILE A 641 -37.25 16.26 -21.01
C ILE A 641 -37.34 17.53 -20.18
N ASN A 642 -38.34 18.36 -20.45
CA ASN A 642 -38.60 19.56 -19.66
C ASN A 642 -39.34 19.16 -18.38
N LEU A 643 -38.69 19.37 -17.24
CA LEU A 643 -39.29 19.24 -15.92
C LEU A 643 -39.97 20.56 -15.57
N ALA A 644 -41.18 20.49 -15.03
CA ALA A 644 -41.87 21.68 -14.54
C ALA A 644 -41.04 22.35 -13.42
N ALA A 645 -41.22 23.66 -13.24
CA ALA A 645 -40.63 24.36 -12.09
C ALA A 645 -41.04 23.66 -10.78
N ALA A 646 -40.16 23.72 -9.77
CA ALA A 646 -40.49 23.21 -8.44
C ALA A 646 -41.77 23.89 -7.93
N ASP A 647 -42.61 23.14 -7.20
CA ASP A 647 -43.77 23.75 -6.56
C ASP A 647 -43.26 24.74 -5.50
N SER A 648 -43.97 25.85 -5.29
CA SER A 648 -43.57 26.88 -4.31
C SER A 648 -43.66 26.41 -2.84
N VAL A 649 -43.99 25.14 -2.60
CA VAL A 649 -44.23 24.56 -1.28
C VAL A 649 -43.43 23.26 -1.15
N GLY A 650 -42.16 23.39 -0.74
CA GLY A 650 -41.28 22.27 -0.44
C GLY A 650 -40.44 21.75 -1.60
N ASP A 651 -39.43 20.95 -1.28
CA ASP A 651 -38.52 20.38 -2.28
C ASP A 651 -39.28 19.40 -3.19
N THR A 652 -39.03 19.46 -4.49
CA THR A 652 -39.64 18.56 -5.49
C THR A 652 -38.68 17.42 -5.82
N GLU A 653 -39.08 16.17 -5.62
CA GLU A 653 -38.29 15.00 -6.03
C GLU A 653 -38.79 14.43 -7.36
N TRP A 654 -37.90 14.41 -8.36
CA TRP A 654 -38.11 13.73 -9.64
C TRP A 654 -37.41 12.37 -9.63
N LYS A 655 -38.14 11.27 -9.73
CA LYS A 655 -37.57 9.92 -9.78
C LYS A 655 -37.56 9.41 -11.22
N PHE A 656 -36.41 8.87 -11.63
CA PHE A 656 -36.18 8.30 -12.96
C PHE A 656 -35.94 6.80 -12.80
N ASN A 657 -36.86 5.98 -13.31
CA ASN A 657 -36.76 4.52 -13.29
C ASN A 657 -36.59 4.01 -14.71
N VAL A 658 -35.55 3.21 -14.94
CA VAL A 658 -35.17 2.69 -16.25
C VAL A 658 -35.34 1.18 -16.24
N SER A 659 -36.17 0.65 -17.14
CA SER A 659 -36.58 -0.76 -17.11
C SER A 659 -35.47 -1.77 -17.41
N ARG A 660 -34.36 -1.33 -18.00
CA ARG A 660 -33.20 -2.18 -18.32
C ARG A 660 -31.91 -1.55 -17.85
N SER A 661 -31.03 -2.39 -17.31
CA SER A 661 -29.67 -2.03 -16.92
C SER A 661 -28.70 -3.14 -17.36
N PHE A 662 -27.43 -2.82 -17.40
CA PHE A 662 -26.36 -3.72 -17.75
C PHE A 662 -25.14 -3.47 -16.87
N VAL A 663 -24.21 -4.42 -16.86
CA VAL A 663 -22.90 -4.25 -16.25
C VAL A 663 -21.87 -4.36 -17.37
N PRO A 664 -21.11 -3.29 -17.68
CA PRO A 664 -20.15 -3.31 -18.79
C PRO A 664 -19.16 -4.48 -18.73
N LYS A 665 -18.71 -4.85 -17.52
CA LYS A 665 -17.86 -6.03 -17.28
C LYS A 665 -18.53 -7.34 -17.68
N GLU A 666 -19.80 -7.55 -17.34
CA GLU A 666 -20.54 -8.77 -17.68
C GLU A 666 -20.79 -8.91 -19.19
N MET A 667 -20.87 -7.76 -19.90
CA MET A 667 -21.03 -7.70 -21.34
C MET A 667 -19.71 -7.71 -22.13
N ASN A 668 -18.57 -7.87 -21.46
CA ASN A 668 -17.23 -7.77 -22.06
C ASN A 668 -16.97 -6.44 -22.80
N ILE A 669 -17.64 -5.34 -22.40
CA ILE A 669 -17.43 -4.01 -23.00
C ILE A 669 -16.14 -3.40 -22.45
N ASN A 670 -16.01 -3.33 -21.13
CA ASN A 670 -14.83 -2.80 -20.44
C ASN A 670 -14.75 -3.36 -19.00
N ARG A 671 -13.94 -2.77 -18.12
CA ARG A 671 -13.73 -3.25 -16.73
C ARG A 671 -14.70 -2.66 -15.69
N ASP A 672 -15.63 -1.81 -16.11
CA ASP A 672 -16.56 -1.15 -15.21
C ASP A 672 -17.53 -2.17 -14.61
N LYS A 673 -17.54 -2.23 -13.27
CA LYS A 673 -18.37 -3.15 -12.46
C LYS A 673 -19.72 -2.52 -12.08
N ARG A 674 -19.95 -1.23 -12.37
CA ARG A 674 -21.19 -0.53 -12.04
C ARG A 674 -22.34 -1.11 -12.86
N ARG A 675 -23.53 -1.18 -12.25
CA ARG A 675 -24.78 -1.43 -12.95
C ARG A 675 -25.28 -0.11 -13.52
N LEU A 676 -25.25 0.01 -14.85
CA LEU A 676 -25.58 1.22 -15.59
C LEU A 676 -26.87 1.01 -16.39
N ALA A 677 -27.66 2.05 -16.59
CA ALA A 677 -28.89 1.98 -17.39
C ALA A 677 -28.93 3.05 -18.47
N ALA A 678 -28.74 4.30 -18.07
CA ALA A 678 -28.78 5.46 -18.95
C ALA A 678 -27.84 6.55 -18.42
N ARG A 679 -27.58 7.55 -19.24
CA ARG A 679 -26.88 8.77 -18.85
C ARG A 679 -27.86 9.93 -18.82
N ILE A 680 -27.76 10.74 -17.76
CA ILE A 680 -28.65 11.85 -17.47
C ILE A 680 -27.84 13.12 -17.14
N ALA A 681 -28.22 14.24 -17.72
CA ALA A 681 -27.56 15.54 -17.54
C ALA A 681 -28.58 16.69 -17.61
N LEU A 682 -28.32 17.81 -16.94
CA LEU A 682 -29.15 19.01 -17.04
C LEU A 682 -28.78 19.84 -18.29
N SER A 683 -29.76 20.55 -18.88
CA SER A 683 -29.65 21.27 -20.16
C SER A 683 -30.29 22.67 -20.10
N PRO A 684 -29.64 23.74 -20.60
CA PRO A 684 -28.20 23.94 -20.71
C PRO A 684 -27.62 24.35 -19.34
N ASP A 685 -26.43 23.86 -19.04
CA ASP A 685 -25.65 24.20 -17.85
C ASP A 685 -25.40 25.72 -17.78
N PRO A 686 -26.04 26.48 -16.86
CA PRO A 686 -25.79 27.92 -16.72
C PRO A 686 -24.34 28.23 -16.33
N ALA A 687 -23.58 27.24 -15.86
CA ALA A 687 -22.19 27.39 -15.46
C ALA A 687 -21.18 27.37 -16.63
N ARG A 688 -21.59 27.10 -17.88
CA ARG A 688 -20.67 26.93 -19.02
C ARG A 688 -20.79 27.93 -20.17
N GLN A 689 -21.61 28.97 -20.07
CA GLN A 689 -21.69 30.01 -21.11
C GLN A 689 -20.70 31.17 -20.94
N THR A 690 -19.85 31.18 -19.90
CA THR A 690 -18.98 32.33 -19.61
C THR A 690 -17.51 31.95 -19.33
N THR A 691 -16.88 31.17 -20.19
CA THR A 691 -15.40 31.16 -20.26
C THR A 691 -14.95 30.81 -21.68
N PRO A 692 -14.28 31.73 -22.41
CA PRO A 692 -13.66 31.43 -23.70
C PRO A 692 -12.48 30.46 -23.58
#